data_AF-A0A0D2NN21-F1
#
_entry.id   AF-A0A0D2NN21-F1
#
_cell.length_a   1.000
_cell.length_b   1.000
_cell.length_c   1.000
_cell.angle_alpha   90.00
_cell.angle_beta   90.00
_cell.angle_gamma   90.00
#
_symmetry.space_group_name_H-M   'P 1'
#
loop_
_entity.id
_entity.type
_entity.pdbx_description
1 polymer ?
#
loop_
_entity_poly.entity_id
_entity_poly.type
_entity_poly.pdbx_seq_one_letter_code
_entity_poly.pdbx_strand_id
1 'polypeptide(L)'
;MLSHQASSKKRKLNDGKQKNVKGPAKGKGKEKEKEPKRERLADSGKIPIPHLQDNDVELSDQDMEMLEEFGGGASFLNKLDRNGIMRSKKETIRLHELTKPIRKPEVYEDDLPSLNSDGDSELDSDLPEDMSDASRDEISEDEDDDDVASDYSDDSNEEMPYETIPRKPRAKSTEPTEVHRLPIKLANGKIQKTGMKSVSIKTPKPPVEDEDDDSEEEDEEDEEEQKVEDVATGARFGRPAVVDILSTKSRRHRVDLAKDQIAGICQEIMADPENSLGLLRRLHTFALFNVTTPANPEPVPNDPIIRKLAILSQLAIFKDIIPGYRIRALSEAEQAEKVSQMVARTRDWEQGLVIVYQAYLRLLEKELKSRSELTDVALHCMCTILSELTHFNFRVNVMTTVVSHLSKKSWDKSSELCSKTLVDVFHADLTGEASLEIVRLINRMIKERHFKVHPNVLSCLLQLRLRTELGVRASNTHADKPEGRQQRKPRHMKPKKAEPVHLSKKAKKAYKEKKEIDKELQEAGAEVDKEDRKTIQTETLKLLFALYFRILKNPTPTPLLPAALSGVSRFAHLVNIDFFKDLMNVLKDLIAMEEEYASERAADLDSSPASAHAFQQAIMRQLMCIVTAFELLSGQGDALNMDLSDFIARLYSMLLPLSFSADIDTRESAGPAGPGAPGGAAVLDSLFRALGLIFSPRSAGATAAPWRAAAFAKRLLTAALHWPPRAALRALDLVGGLLAKDAKLGALLATEDRVADGVYRADVDDPQVSNPFATSLFELHALHTRHYDARVRAEAGKLLDFKA
;
A
#
# COMPACT_ATOMS: atom_id res chain seq x y z
N MET A 1 41.47 39.77 -14.55
CA MET A 1 42.02 41.13 -14.71
C MET A 1 41.05 41.93 -15.58
N LEU A 2 40.70 43.14 -15.12
CA LEU A 2 40.00 44.25 -15.83
C LEU A 2 38.51 44.00 -16.17
N SER A 3 37.47 44.55 -15.53
CA SER A 3 37.12 45.89 -14.97
C SER A 3 36.59 46.93 -15.98
N HIS A 4 35.45 47.53 -15.58
CA HIS A 4 34.77 48.78 -15.99
C HIS A 4 33.41 48.58 -16.71
N GLN A 5 32.28 48.99 -16.13
CA GLN A 5 31.76 50.34 -15.79
C GLN A 5 31.27 51.18 -16.99
N ALA A 6 29.95 51.37 -16.98
CA ALA A 6 29.24 52.66 -16.95
C ALA A 6 29.37 53.68 -18.11
N SER A 7 28.18 54.01 -18.63
CA SER A 7 27.62 55.37 -18.75
C SER A 7 27.95 56.26 -19.97
N SER A 8 26.86 56.53 -20.71
CA SER A 8 26.41 57.85 -21.22
C SER A 8 26.87 58.41 -22.58
N LYS A 9 25.91 59.13 -23.19
CA LYS A 9 25.92 60.09 -24.34
C LYS A 9 25.39 59.50 -25.66
N LYS A 10 24.53 60.16 -26.47
CA LYS A 10 23.96 61.53 -26.51
C LYS A 10 22.96 61.61 -27.70
N ARG A 11 21.88 62.42 -27.55
CA ARG A 11 21.22 63.35 -28.53
C ARG A 11 20.64 62.77 -29.84
N LYS A 12 19.53 63.22 -30.46
CA LYS A 12 18.59 64.38 -30.43
C LYS A 12 17.38 63.92 -31.30
N LEU A 13 16.08 64.01 -30.95
CA LEU A 13 15.13 65.14 -30.87
C LEU A 13 14.99 66.08 -32.10
N ASN A 14 13.80 66.01 -32.73
CA ASN A 14 12.87 67.11 -33.12
C ASN A 14 11.51 66.44 -33.48
N ASP A 15 10.37 66.60 -32.80
CA ASP A 15 9.56 67.78 -32.42
C ASP A 15 8.77 68.35 -33.62
N GLY A 16 7.45 68.61 -33.59
CA GLY A 16 6.42 68.51 -32.57
C GLY A 16 5.09 69.12 -33.04
N LYS A 17 4.00 68.94 -32.25
CA LYS A 17 3.00 69.98 -31.91
C LYS A 17 1.83 69.41 -31.08
N GLN A 18 1.69 69.93 -29.86
CA GLN A 18 0.48 69.87 -29.04
C GLN A 18 -0.45 71.05 -29.35
N LYS A 19 -1.75 70.92 -29.06
CA LYS A 19 -2.54 71.93 -28.31
C LYS A 19 -3.88 71.38 -27.79
N ASN A 20 -4.19 71.80 -26.56
CA ASN A 20 -5.41 71.67 -25.75
C ASN A 20 -6.71 72.13 -26.46
N VAL A 21 -7.89 71.70 -25.95
CA VAL A 21 -8.91 72.53 -25.25
C VAL A 21 -10.21 71.74 -24.96
N LYS A 22 -10.88 72.16 -23.87
CA LYS A 22 -12.12 71.75 -23.17
C LYS A 22 -13.41 71.53 -24.01
N GLY A 23 -14.38 70.79 -23.42
CA GLY A 23 -15.72 70.42 -23.92
C GLY A 23 -16.75 71.56 -24.09
N PRO A 24 -18.06 71.27 -24.33
CA PRO A 24 -18.96 70.83 -23.23
C PRO A 24 -20.18 69.92 -23.56
N ALA A 25 -20.71 69.32 -22.49
CA ALA A 25 -22.09 68.99 -22.07
C ALA A 25 -23.32 68.87 -23.02
N LYS A 26 -24.07 67.78 -22.73
CA LYS A 26 -25.54 67.59 -22.58
C LYS A 26 -26.48 67.53 -23.81
N GLY A 27 -27.16 66.38 -23.92
CA GLY A 27 -28.50 66.24 -24.53
C GLY A 27 -29.00 64.80 -24.49
N LYS A 28 -29.96 64.48 -23.60
CA LYS A 28 -30.61 63.17 -23.45
C LYS A 28 -31.60 62.90 -24.60
N GLY A 29 -31.65 61.67 -25.09
CA GLY A 29 -32.77 61.09 -25.84
C GLY A 29 -32.80 59.57 -25.63
N LYS A 30 -33.89 59.04 -25.07
CA LYS A 30 -34.12 57.61 -24.78
C LYS A 30 -34.47 56.85 -26.05
N GLU A 31 -33.88 55.69 -26.27
CA GLU A 31 -34.52 54.57 -26.97
C GLU A 31 -34.13 53.23 -26.30
N LYS A 32 -35.12 52.36 -26.14
CA LYS A 32 -35.00 51.04 -25.48
C LYS A 32 -34.44 50.03 -26.48
N GLU A 33 -33.30 49.41 -26.20
CA GLU A 33 -32.85 48.21 -26.92
C GLU A 33 -33.39 46.93 -26.24
N LYS A 34 -33.94 46.04 -27.06
CA LYS A 34 -34.37 44.68 -26.71
C LYS A 34 -33.13 43.77 -26.62
N GLU A 35 -33.04 42.93 -25.60
CA GLU A 35 -32.03 41.86 -25.55
C GLU A 35 -32.22 40.85 -26.71
N PRO A 36 -31.14 40.37 -27.35
CA PRO A 36 -31.22 39.37 -28.41
C PRO A 36 -31.45 37.96 -27.82
N LYS A 37 -32.37 37.21 -28.44
CA LYS A 37 -32.60 35.78 -28.15
C LYS A 37 -31.27 35.00 -28.33
N ARG A 38 -30.88 34.22 -27.32
CA ARG A 38 -29.76 33.27 -27.42
C ARG A 38 -30.10 32.18 -28.45
N GLU A 39 -29.45 32.20 -29.61
CA GLU A 39 -29.47 31.07 -30.54
C GLU A 39 -28.84 29.84 -29.86
N ARG A 40 -29.49 28.68 -30.00
CA ARG A 40 -28.96 27.42 -29.46
C ARG A 40 -27.78 26.99 -30.34
N LEU A 41 -26.67 26.58 -29.71
CA LEU A 41 -25.45 26.10 -30.38
C LEU A 41 -25.65 24.90 -31.33
N ALA A 42 -26.82 24.25 -31.28
CA ALA A 42 -27.21 23.17 -32.19
C ALA A 42 -27.65 23.69 -33.57
N ASP A 43 -28.15 24.94 -33.63
CA ASP A 43 -28.71 25.53 -34.86
C ASP A 43 -27.64 26.33 -35.64
N SER A 44 -26.50 26.63 -35.03
CA SER A 44 -25.37 27.30 -35.68
C SER A 44 -24.37 26.28 -36.25
N GLY A 45 -24.28 26.21 -37.58
CA GLY A 45 -23.36 25.32 -38.31
C GLY A 45 -21.87 25.73 -38.23
N LYS A 46 -21.54 26.79 -37.48
CA LYS A 46 -20.19 27.35 -37.34
C LYS A 46 -19.75 27.26 -35.88
N ILE A 47 -18.47 26.97 -35.65
CA ILE A 47 -17.87 27.03 -34.31
C ILE A 47 -17.55 28.51 -34.02
N PRO A 48 -18.16 29.15 -33.00
CA PRO A 48 -17.78 30.51 -32.63
C PRO A 48 -16.39 30.49 -32.00
N ILE A 49 -15.43 31.17 -32.64
CA ILE A 49 -14.10 31.43 -32.06
C ILE A 49 -14.18 32.75 -31.28
N PRO A 50 -13.72 32.82 -30.02
CA PRO A 50 -13.76 34.05 -29.23
C PRO A 50 -13.09 35.22 -29.98
N HIS A 51 -13.76 36.37 -30.04
CA HIS A 51 -13.20 37.57 -30.65
C HIS A 51 -12.05 38.12 -29.78
N LEU A 52 -10.86 38.24 -30.37
CA LEU A 52 -9.67 38.88 -29.80
C LEU A 52 -9.88 40.39 -29.65
N GLN A 53 -10.59 40.82 -28.62
CA GLN A 53 -10.70 42.24 -28.26
C GLN A 53 -10.44 42.56 -26.78
N ASP A 54 -9.88 41.60 -26.03
CA ASP A 54 -9.33 41.85 -24.69
C ASP A 54 -7.80 41.65 -24.74
N ASN A 55 -7.07 42.75 -24.87
CA ASN A 55 -5.61 42.79 -24.85
C ASN A 55 -5.06 42.82 -23.42
N ASP A 56 -5.43 41.85 -22.57
CA ASP A 56 -4.80 41.68 -21.25
C ASP A 56 -4.83 40.20 -20.84
N VAL A 57 -4.08 39.35 -21.57
CA VAL A 57 -3.67 38.04 -21.08
C VAL A 57 -2.17 38.10 -20.85
N GLU A 58 -1.75 38.23 -19.59
CA GLU A 58 -0.35 38.12 -19.20
C GLU A 58 0.10 36.67 -19.43
N LEU A 59 0.87 36.44 -20.50
CA LEU A 59 1.52 35.16 -20.77
C LEU A 59 2.75 35.04 -19.85
N SER A 60 2.94 33.86 -19.26
CA SER A 60 4.11 33.62 -18.42
C SER A 60 5.39 33.56 -19.26
N ASP A 61 6.55 33.85 -18.67
CA ASP A 61 7.84 33.77 -19.37
C ASP A 61 8.10 32.38 -19.97
N GLN A 62 7.51 31.33 -19.38
CA GLN A 62 7.54 29.95 -19.86
C GLN A 62 6.70 29.73 -21.13
N ASP A 63 5.58 30.43 -21.27
CA ASP A 63 4.74 30.38 -22.47
C ASP A 63 5.39 31.13 -23.64
N MET A 64 6.18 32.17 -23.32
CA MET A 64 6.96 32.93 -24.30
C MET A 64 8.13 32.11 -24.86
N GLU A 65 8.84 31.39 -23.99
CA GLU A 65 9.94 30.48 -24.37
C GLU A 65 9.43 29.31 -25.25
N MET A 66 8.24 28.78 -24.93
CA MET A 66 7.59 27.75 -25.75
C MET A 66 7.13 28.27 -27.12
N LEU A 67 6.67 29.52 -27.21
CA LEU A 67 6.33 30.16 -28.48
C LEU A 67 7.58 30.48 -29.33
N GLU A 68 8.72 30.77 -28.72
CA GLU A 68 9.99 30.96 -29.44
C GLU A 68 10.54 29.63 -29.99
N GLU A 69 10.41 28.54 -29.24
CA GLU A 69 10.88 27.20 -29.64
C GLU A 69 9.98 26.57 -30.72
N PHE A 70 8.66 26.78 -30.68
CA PHE A 70 7.68 26.16 -31.58
C PHE A 70 6.97 27.12 -32.54
N GLY A 71 7.29 28.41 -32.52
CA GLY A 71 6.59 29.48 -33.26
C GLY A 71 6.57 29.32 -34.78
N GLY A 72 7.55 28.62 -35.36
CA GLY A 72 7.55 28.26 -36.78
C GLY A 72 6.36 27.37 -37.18
N GLY A 73 5.93 26.50 -36.26
CA GLY A 73 4.81 25.58 -36.43
C GLY A 73 3.43 26.22 -36.25
N ALA A 74 3.33 27.40 -35.62
CA ALA A 74 2.06 28.09 -35.37
C ALA A 74 1.59 28.98 -36.54
N SER A 75 2.39 29.08 -37.62
CA SER A 75 2.09 29.91 -38.79
C SER A 75 0.82 29.50 -39.56
N PHE A 76 0.33 28.27 -39.40
CA PHE A 76 -0.93 27.80 -40.01
C PHE A 76 -2.17 28.44 -39.38
N LEU A 77 -2.12 28.84 -38.10
CA LEU A 77 -3.24 29.49 -37.41
C LEU A 77 -3.57 30.86 -38.03
N ASN A 78 -2.57 31.54 -38.59
CA ASN A 78 -2.73 32.79 -39.32
C ASN A 78 -3.34 32.62 -40.73
N LYS A 79 -3.36 31.39 -41.27
CA LYS A 79 -3.89 31.06 -42.61
C LYS A 79 -5.16 30.21 -42.56
N LEU A 80 -5.71 29.97 -41.38
CA LEU A 80 -6.90 29.14 -41.21
C LEU A 80 -8.15 29.88 -41.72
N ASP A 81 -8.86 29.30 -42.68
CA ASP A 81 -10.10 29.87 -43.22
C ASP A 81 -11.20 29.87 -42.17
N ARG A 82 -11.47 31.04 -41.60
CA ARG A 82 -12.44 31.25 -40.52
C ARG A 82 -13.88 30.89 -40.94
N ASN A 83 -14.17 30.86 -42.24
CA ASN A 83 -15.48 30.48 -42.77
C ASN A 83 -15.57 29.01 -43.21
N GLY A 84 -14.43 28.34 -43.41
CA GLY A 84 -14.35 26.95 -43.89
C GLY A 84 -14.46 25.88 -42.80
N ILE A 85 -14.38 26.25 -41.52
CA ILE A 85 -14.51 25.32 -40.39
C ILE A 85 -16.00 25.09 -40.09
N MET A 86 -16.67 24.38 -40.99
CA MET A 86 -18.01 23.85 -40.74
C MET A 86 -17.93 22.59 -39.87
N ARG A 87 -18.84 22.44 -38.90
CA ARG A 87 -18.92 21.23 -38.07
C ARG A 87 -19.23 20.00 -38.94
N SER A 88 -18.61 18.86 -38.63
CA SER A 88 -18.92 17.58 -39.27
C SER A 88 -20.39 17.20 -39.03
N LYS A 89 -21.07 16.67 -40.06
CA LYS A 89 -22.49 16.22 -39.98
C LYS A 89 -22.75 15.26 -38.81
N LYS A 90 -21.75 14.45 -38.44
CA LYS A 90 -21.86 13.54 -37.29
C LYS A 90 -21.95 14.28 -35.96
N GLU A 91 -21.23 15.38 -35.82
CA GLU A 91 -21.20 16.17 -34.59
C GLU A 91 -22.48 16.99 -34.42
N THR A 92 -23.04 17.51 -35.52
CA THR A 92 -24.34 18.19 -35.48
C THR A 92 -25.47 17.25 -35.08
N ILE A 93 -25.46 16.00 -35.59
CA ILE A 93 -26.46 14.98 -35.21
C ILE A 93 -26.34 14.61 -33.73
N ARG A 94 -25.12 14.41 -33.23
CA ARG A 94 -24.87 14.11 -31.81
C ARG A 94 -25.38 15.23 -30.88
N LEU A 95 -25.12 16.49 -31.21
CA LEU A 95 -25.60 17.64 -30.43
C LEU A 95 -27.13 17.79 -30.50
N HIS A 96 -27.73 17.44 -31.64
CA HIS A 96 -29.18 17.43 -31.79
C HIS A 96 -29.84 16.28 -31.01
N GLU A 97 -29.20 15.12 -30.90
CA GLU A 97 -29.66 14.00 -30.06
C GLU A 97 -29.57 14.33 -28.56
N LEU A 98 -28.50 14.99 -28.13
CA LEU A 98 -28.32 15.44 -26.74
C LEU A 98 -29.33 16.51 -26.30
N THR A 99 -29.86 17.29 -27.25
CA THR A 99 -30.79 18.40 -26.95
C THR A 99 -32.25 18.06 -27.18
N LYS A 100 -32.57 16.84 -27.64
CA LYS A 100 -33.97 16.37 -27.73
C LYS A 100 -34.55 16.20 -26.31
N PRO A 101 -35.67 16.87 -25.98
CA PRO A 101 -36.32 16.67 -24.69
C PRO A 101 -36.89 15.24 -24.60
N ILE A 102 -36.46 14.50 -23.58
CA ILE A 102 -36.96 13.15 -23.27
C ILE A 102 -38.41 13.28 -22.78
N ARG A 103 -39.38 12.79 -23.56
CA ARG A 103 -40.76 12.59 -23.08
C ARG A 103 -40.73 11.47 -22.03
N LYS A 104 -41.07 11.77 -20.78
CA LYS A 104 -41.36 10.75 -19.76
C LYS A 104 -42.67 10.05 -20.16
N PRO A 105 -42.74 8.71 -20.17
CA PRO A 105 -44.03 8.04 -20.29
C PRO A 105 -44.85 8.33 -19.03
N GLU A 106 -46.11 8.73 -19.21
CA GLU A 106 -47.09 8.89 -18.15
C GLU A 106 -47.34 7.55 -17.45
N VAL A 107 -47.25 7.55 -16.12
CA VAL A 107 -47.70 6.45 -15.28
C VAL A 107 -49.21 6.65 -15.13
N TYR A 108 -50.00 5.74 -15.70
CA TYR A 108 -51.43 5.65 -15.37
C TYR A 108 -51.53 5.15 -13.92
N GLU A 109 -52.02 5.99 -13.01
CA GLU A 109 -52.57 5.55 -11.72
C GLU A 109 -54.00 5.07 -12.00
N ASP A 110 -54.25 3.78 -11.75
CA ASP A 110 -55.56 3.15 -11.93
C ASP A 110 -56.40 3.39 -10.66
N ASP A 111 -57.39 4.27 -10.79
CA ASP A 111 -58.28 4.74 -9.72
C ASP A 111 -59.58 3.92 -9.73
N LEU A 112 -59.63 2.78 -9.01
CA LEU A 112 -60.88 2.09 -8.68
C LEU A 112 -60.84 1.43 -7.28
N PRO A 113 -61.84 1.66 -6.39
CA PRO A 113 -61.93 0.98 -5.10
C PRO A 113 -62.83 -0.27 -5.10
N SER A 114 -62.23 -1.35 -4.57
CA SER A 114 -62.69 -2.50 -3.74
C SER A 114 -64.13 -3.05 -3.76
N LEU A 115 -64.23 -4.40 -3.78
CA LEU A 115 -65.31 -5.16 -3.14
C LEU A 115 -64.80 -6.44 -2.46
N ASN A 116 -65.15 -6.56 -1.18
CA ASN A 116 -64.77 -7.58 -0.20
C ASN A 116 -65.37 -8.98 -0.48
N SER A 117 -64.73 -10.05 -0.01
CA SER A 117 -65.37 -11.05 0.87
C SER A 117 -64.35 -12.02 1.46
N ASP A 118 -64.55 -12.29 2.75
CA ASP A 118 -63.76 -13.07 3.70
C ASP A 118 -63.54 -14.55 3.37
N GLY A 119 -62.54 -15.16 4.04
CA GLY A 119 -62.66 -16.51 4.59
C GLY A 119 -61.54 -17.51 4.24
N ASP A 120 -60.54 -17.58 5.13
CA ASP A 120 -59.65 -18.69 5.49
C ASP A 120 -59.65 -19.98 4.64
N SER A 121 -58.47 -20.41 4.15
CA SER A 121 -57.72 -21.55 4.71
C SER A 121 -56.59 -22.05 3.78
N GLU A 122 -55.41 -22.15 4.38
CA GLU A 122 -54.25 -23.03 4.17
C GLU A 122 -53.95 -23.74 2.82
N LEU A 123 -52.69 -23.51 2.43
CA LEU A 123 -51.69 -24.43 1.87
C LEU A 123 -51.74 -24.93 0.41
N ASP A 124 -50.68 -24.47 -0.29
CA ASP A 124 -49.71 -25.18 -1.12
C ASP A 124 -50.06 -25.65 -2.55
N SER A 125 -49.48 -24.87 -3.49
CA SER A 125 -48.67 -25.24 -4.66
C SER A 125 -48.13 -26.68 -4.67
N ASP A 126 -47.94 -27.37 -5.80
CA ASP A 126 -47.71 -26.99 -7.19
C ASP A 126 -47.95 -28.23 -8.07
N LEU A 127 -48.28 -28.02 -9.36
CA LEU A 127 -48.14 -28.91 -10.54
C LEU A 127 -48.85 -28.19 -11.73
N PRO A 128 -48.68 -28.57 -13.01
CA PRO A 128 -47.59 -29.28 -13.68
C PRO A 128 -47.23 -28.68 -15.07
N GLU A 129 -46.34 -29.42 -15.72
CA GLU A 129 -45.79 -29.33 -17.07
C GLU A 129 -46.80 -29.48 -18.24
N ASP A 130 -46.29 -29.05 -19.40
CA ASP A 130 -46.30 -29.73 -20.70
C ASP A 130 -47.37 -29.34 -21.75
N MET A 131 -46.88 -29.01 -22.95
CA MET A 131 -47.21 -29.68 -24.23
C MET A 131 -46.82 -28.85 -25.48
N SER A 132 -46.07 -29.52 -26.37
CA SER A 132 -46.06 -29.48 -27.87
C SER A 132 -46.00 -28.12 -28.59
N ASP A 133 -44.94 -27.77 -29.34
CA ASP A 133 -44.43 -28.30 -30.63
C ASP A 133 -45.14 -27.81 -31.91
N ALA A 134 -44.29 -27.37 -32.85
CA ALA A 134 -44.36 -27.38 -34.30
C ALA A 134 -45.00 -26.22 -35.12
N SER A 135 -44.20 -25.83 -36.14
CA SER A 135 -44.53 -25.21 -37.45
C SER A 135 -44.82 -23.70 -37.48
N ARG A 136 -44.55 -22.91 -38.52
CA ARG A 136 -43.71 -22.84 -39.75
C ARG A 136 -44.04 -21.46 -40.37
N ASP A 137 -43.06 -20.72 -40.91
CA ASP A 137 -42.98 -20.16 -42.30
C ASP A 137 -44.12 -19.16 -42.66
N GLU A 138 -43.98 -17.94 -43.21
CA GLU A 138 -43.12 -17.31 -44.24
C GLU A 138 -43.55 -15.79 -44.31
N ILE A 139 -42.67 -14.78 -44.52
CA ILE A 139 -42.39 -14.02 -45.79
C ILE A 139 -43.65 -13.27 -46.32
N SER A 140 -43.72 -11.99 -46.75
CA SER A 140 -42.83 -10.87 -47.17
C SER A 140 -43.71 -9.61 -47.39
N GLU A 141 -43.06 -8.43 -47.54
CA GLU A 141 -43.31 -7.31 -48.51
C GLU A 141 -44.74 -6.71 -48.62
N ASP A 142 -44.97 -5.46 -49.00
CA ASP A 142 -44.35 -4.13 -49.09
C ASP A 142 -45.43 -3.28 -49.80
N GLU A 143 -45.52 -1.97 -49.50
CA GLU A 143 -45.99 -0.88 -50.41
C GLU A 143 -47.49 -0.93 -50.87
N ASP A 144 -48.26 0.15 -51.10
CA ASP A 144 -48.04 1.60 -51.20
C ASP A 144 -49.42 2.32 -51.24
N ASP A 145 -49.35 3.65 -51.28
CA ASP A 145 -50.31 4.65 -51.80
C ASP A 145 -51.37 5.32 -50.90
N ASP A 146 -50.96 6.52 -50.44
CA ASP A 146 -51.42 7.86 -50.85
C ASP A 146 -52.86 8.38 -50.57
N ASP A 147 -52.83 9.50 -49.81
CA ASP A 147 -53.61 10.75 -49.86
C ASP A 147 -55.15 10.68 -49.99
N VAL A 148 -55.90 11.28 -49.03
CA VAL A 148 -56.40 12.68 -49.07
C VAL A 148 -56.95 13.13 -47.70
N ALA A 149 -56.83 14.44 -47.45
CA ALA A 149 -57.14 15.23 -46.26
C ALA A 149 -58.60 15.28 -45.75
N SER A 150 -58.77 15.54 -44.44
CA SER A 150 -59.65 16.62 -43.93
C SER A 150 -59.45 16.91 -42.44
N ASP A 151 -58.85 18.08 -42.18
CA ASP A 151 -59.13 19.08 -41.14
C ASP A 151 -60.17 18.75 -40.04
N TYR A 152 -59.70 18.61 -38.79
CA TYR A 152 -60.41 19.07 -37.60
C TYR A 152 -59.39 19.54 -36.56
N SER A 153 -59.40 20.85 -36.32
CA SER A 153 -58.83 21.49 -35.13
C SER A 153 -59.48 20.93 -33.86
N ASP A 154 -58.68 20.41 -32.92
CA ASP A 154 -59.11 20.27 -31.54
C ASP A 154 -58.15 21.05 -30.63
N ASP A 155 -58.77 21.97 -29.89
CA ASP A 155 -58.20 23.10 -29.19
C ASP A 155 -58.10 22.75 -27.70
N SER A 156 -57.12 21.92 -27.34
CA SER A 156 -56.97 21.42 -25.96
C SER A 156 -55.58 21.68 -25.36
N ASN A 157 -54.96 22.81 -25.68
CA ASN A 157 -53.60 23.12 -25.19
C ASN A 157 -53.43 24.57 -24.71
N GLU A 158 -54.45 25.13 -24.07
CA GLU A 158 -54.29 26.36 -23.26
C GLU A 158 -54.01 26.00 -21.79
N GLU A 159 -52.82 26.36 -21.32
CA GLU A 159 -52.41 26.27 -19.91
C GLU A 159 -53.35 27.13 -19.03
N MET A 160 -53.98 26.49 -18.04
CA MET A 160 -54.96 27.17 -17.19
C MET A 160 -54.27 28.08 -16.15
N PRO A 161 -54.85 29.25 -15.82
CA PRO A 161 -54.18 30.33 -15.08
C PRO A 161 -53.81 30.02 -13.61
N TYR A 162 -54.17 28.84 -13.09
CA TYR A 162 -53.73 28.41 -11.75
C TYR A 162 -52.31 27.79 -11.76
N GLU A 163 -51.76 27.47 -12.93
CA GLU A 163 -50.44 26.81 -13.09
C GLU A 163 -49.27 27.82 -13.12
N THR A 164 -49.56 29.09 -13.40
CA THR A 164 -48.55 30.17 -13.53
C THR A 164 -48.32 30.97 -12.25
N ILE A 165 -49.01 30.65 -11.14
CA ILE A 165 -48.89 31.38 -9.88
C ILE A 165 -47.88 30.70 -8.95
N PRO A 166 -46.75 31.35 -8.59
CA PRO A 166 -45.81 30.80 -7.63
C PRO A 166 -46.46 30.66 -6.25
N ARG A 167 -46.48 29.43 -5.70
CA ARG A 167 -46.98 29.17 -4.35
C ARG A 167 -46.16 29.98 -3.34
N LYS A 168 -46.77 31.01 -2.74
CA LYS A 168 -46.19 31.73 -1.61
C LYS A 168 -46.04 30.74 -0.43
N PRO A 169 -44.87 30.64 0.22
CA PRO A 169 -44.77 29.88 1.45
C PRO A 169 -45.70 30.54 2.46
N ARG A 170 -46.66 29.75 2.96
CA ARG A 170 -47.60 30.19 4.00
C ARG A 170 -46.75 30.64 5.19
N ALA A 171 -46.83 31.92 5.54
CA ALA A 171 -46.21 32.45 6.75
C ALA A 171 -46.68 31.58 7.93
N LYS A 172 -45.75 31.02 8.69
CA LYS A 172 -46.07 30.27 9.91
C LYS A 172 -46.76 31.24 10.86
N SER A 173 -48.06 31.06 11.06
CA SER A 173 -48.80 31.70 12.13
C SER A 173 -48.19 31.24 13.45
N THR A 174 -47.70 32.18 14.26
CA THR A 174 -47.32 31.98 15.66
C THR A 174 -48.56 31.89 16.53
N GLU A 175 -49.44 30.94 16.23
CA GLU A 175 -50.52 30.52 17.12
C GLU A 175 -50.45 29.00 17.28
N PRO A 176 -50.64 28.48 18.51
CA PRO A 176 -50.55 27.06 18.76
C PRO A 176 -51.61 26.33 17.94
N THR A 177 -51.17 25.44 17.06
CA THR A 177 -52.08 24.61 16.25
C THR A 177 -52.62 23.50 17.15
N GLU A 178 -53.89 23.60 17.54
CA GLU A 178 -54.58 22.59 18.33
C GLU A 178 -54.83 21.35 17.45
N VAL A 179 -54.14 20.24 17.75
CA VAL A 179 -54.34 18.97 17.03
C VAL A 179 -55.34 18.12 17.80
N HIS A 180 -56.52 17.91 17.24
CA HIS A 180 -57.52 16.98 17.78
C HIS A 180 -57.05 15.52 17.61
N ARG A 181 -57.11 14.72 18.69
CA ARG A 181 -56.85 13.28 18.61
C ARG A 181 -58.01 12.55 17.91
N LEU A 182 -57.68 11.47 17.21
CA LEU A 182 -58.68 10.58 16.61
C LEU A 182 -59.54 9.93 17.71
N PRO A 183 -60.86 9.76 17.51
CA PRO A 183 -61.73 9.11 18.47
C PRO A 183 -61.39 7.62 18.63
N ILE A 184 -61.41 7.12 19.87
CA ILE A 184 -61.14 5.72 20.18
C ILE A 184 -62.47 4.97 20.30
N LYS A 185 -62.59 3.83 19.62
CA LYS A 185 -63.75 2.93 19.73
C LYS A 185 -63.49 1.94 20.88
N LEU A 186 -64.31 2.01 21.93
CA LEU A 186 -64.27 1.03 23.01
C LEU A 186 -64.85 -0.31 22.52
N ALA A 187 -64.48 -1.43 23.16
CA ALA A 187 -64.94 -2.78 22.81
C ALA A 187 -66.48 -2.92 22.73
N ASN A 188 -67.19 -2.01 23.38
CA ASN A 188 -68.64 -1.91 23.48
C ASN A 188 -69.27 -1.15 22.29
N GLY A 189 -68.50 -0.81 21.25
CA GLY A 189 -68.97 -0.17 20.02
C GLY A 189 -69.25 1.34 20.11
N LYS A 190 -69.12 1.97 21.28
CA LYS A 190 -69.27 3.44 21.43
C LYS A 190 -67.94 4.16 21.17
N ILE A 191 -68.02 5.24 20.40
CA ILE A 191 -66.88 6.09 20.02
C ILE A 191 -66.72 7.19 21.06
N GLN A 192 -65.58 7.22 21.77
CA GLN A 192 -65.21 8.28 22.70
C GLN A 192 -64.23 9.25 22.03
N LYS A 193 -64.57 10.55 22.01
CA LYS A 193 -63.66 11.60 21.56
C LYS A 193 -62.66 11.93 22.67
N THR A 194 -61.39 11.61 22.47
CA THR A 194 -60.30 11.96 23.39
C THR A 194 -59.94 13.45 23.25
N GLY A 195 -59.88 14.17 24.37
CA GLY A 195 -59.68 15.63 24.43
C GLY A 195 -58.32 16.15 23.93
N MET A 196 -58.21 17.47 23.88
CA MET A 196 -57.13 18.26 23.27
C MET A 196 -55.83 18.26 24.12
N LYS A 197 -54.67 18.24 23.45
CA LYS A 197 -53.36 18.53 24.05
C LYS A 197 -52.65 19.58 23.19
N SER A 198 -52.25 20.69 23.78
CA SER A 198 -51.40 21.71 23.15
C SER A 198 -49.95 21.20 23.10
N VAL A 199 -49.28 21.35 21.96
CA VAL A 199 -47.86 21.02 21.80
C VAL A 199 -47.12 22.30 21.41
N SER A 200 -46.24 22.79 22.28
CA SER A 200 -45.35 23.92 22.00
C SER A 200 -44.09 23.40 21.28
N ILE A 201 -43.84 23.85 20.05
CA ILE A 201 -42.59 23.60 19.33
C ILE A 201 -41.65 24.79 19.59
N LYS A 202 -40.65 24.64 20.47
CA LYS A 202 -39.56 25.61 20.62
C LYS A 202 -38.42 25.26 19.65
N THR A 203 -38.13 26.15 18.69
CA THR A 203 -36.88 26.14 17.89
C THR A 203 -35.79 26.96 18.59
N PRO A 204 -34.51 26.55 18.55
CA PRO A 204 -33.42 27.25 19.24
C PRO A 204 -33.02 28.55 18.51
N LYS A 205 -32.75 29.62 19.28
CA LYS A 205 -32.14 30.87 18.79
C LYS A 205 -30.65 30.95 19.19
N PRO A 206 -29.79 31.58 18.38
CA PRO A 206 -28.37 31.82 18.70
C PRO A 206 -28.18 33.03 19.65
N PRO A 207 -26.97 33.21 20.25
CA PRO A 207 -26.76 34.03 21.44
C PRO A 207 -26.44 35.50 21.11
N VAL A 208 -26.89 36.41 21.98
CA VAL A 208 -26.36 37.79 22.11
C VAL A 208 -26.38 38.16 23.60
N GLU A 209 -25.34 38.89 24.00
CA GLU A 209 -24.85 39.22 25.35
C GLU A 209 -25.63 40.33 26.09
N ASP A 210 -25.52 40.28 27.44
CA ASP A 210 -25.58 41.31 28.51
C ASP A 210 -26.90 42.09 28.77
N GLU A 211 -27.33 42.49 29.98
CA GLU A 211 -26.89 42.42 31.40
C GLU A 211 -28.11 42.81 32.30
N ASP A 212 -28.04 42.45 33.59
CA ASP A 212 -28.74 42.98 34.80
C ASP A 212 -30.16 42.51 35.25
N ASP A 213 -30.13 41.68 36.30
CA ASP A 213 -30.66 41.86 37.68
C ASP A 213 -32.13 42.26 37.90
N ASP A 214 -32.97 41.35 38.42
CA ASP A 214 -33.25 41.20 39.87
C ASP A 214 -34.35 40.14 40.12
N SER A 215 -34.25 39.54 41.30
CA SER A 215 -34.94 38.42 41.94
C SER A 215 -36.48 38.39 41.95
N GLU A 216 -37.05 37.19 41.76
CA GLU A 216 -38.20 36.66 42.52
C GLU A 216 -38.24 35.12 42.41
N GLU A 217 -38.17 34.46 43.57
CA GLU A 217 -38.23 33.01 43.75
C GLU A 217 -39.67 32.51 43.60
N GLU A 218 -39.95 31.71 42.57
CA GLU A 218 -41.10 30.81 42.55
C GLU A 218 -40.58 29.38 42.30
N ASP A 219 -40.97 28.48 43.21
CA ASP A 219 -40.65 27.04 43.19
C ASP A 219 -41.13 26.39 41.88
N GLU A 220 -40.25 26.32 40.87
CA GLU A 220 -40.41 25.38 39.76
C GLU A 220 -39.95 24.00 40.25
N GLU A 221 -40.91 23.09 40.43
CA GLU A 221 -40.61 21.66 40.51
C GLU A 221 -39.78 21.28 39.28
N ASP A 222 -38.50 20.96 39.49
CA ASP A 222 -37.60 20.42 38.48
C ASP A 222 -38.26 19.19 37.82
N GLU A 223 -38.98 19.38 36.71
CA GLU A 223 -39.26 18.30 35.78
C GLU A 223 -37.90 17.86 35.24
N GLU A 224 -37.33 16.80 35.83
CA GLU A 224 -36.13 16.14 35.33
C GLU A 224 -36.31 15.92 33.82
N GLU A 225 -35.64 16.75 33.01
CA GLU A 225 -35.60 16.55 31.57
C GLU A 225 -35.10 15.13 31.34
N GLN A 226 -35.98 14.25 30.84
CA GLN A 226 -35.62 12.89 30.48
C GLN A 226 -34.55 12.95 29.39
N LYS A 227 -33.28 12.91 29.81
CA LYS A 227 -32.12 12.88 28.92
C LYS A 227 -32.27 11.68 28.02
N VAL A 228 -32.63 11.92 26.75
CA VAL A 228 -32.85 10.87 25.77
C VAL A 228 -31.58 10.05 25.63
N GLU A 229 -31.62 8.79 26.07
CA GLU A 229 -30.47 7.90 25.98
C GLU A 229 -30.14 7.60 24.50
N ASP A 230 -28.84 7.73 24.18
CA ASP A 230 -28.29 7.41 22.87
C ASP A 230 -28.43 5.91 22.57
N VAL A 231 -28.61 5.57 21.29
CA VAL A 231 -28.74 4.18 20.79
C VAL A 231 -27.53 3.33 21.18
N ALA A 232 -26.37 3.96 21.33
CA ALA A 232 -25.11 3.31 21.69
C ALA A 232 -25.01 2.86 23.17
N THR A 233 -25.82 3.43 24.07
CA THR A 233 -25.65 3.26 25.53
C THR A 233 -26.93 2.90 26.27
N GLY A 234 -28.08 3.37 25.80
CA GLY A 234 -29.36 3.23 26.49
C GLY A 234 -30.04 1.87 26.40
N ALA A 235 -31.10 1.66 27.17
CA ALA A 235 -31.93 0.46 27.12
C ALA A 235 -32.88 0.51 25.90
N ARG A 236 -32.39 0.11 24.73
CA ARG A 236 -33.16 0.07 23.46
C ARG A 236 -33.13 -1.33 22.85
N PHE A 237 -34.13 -1.63 22.02
CA PHE A 237 -34.29 -2.92 21.33
C PHE A 237 -34.40 -4.15 22.27
N GLY A 238 -35.04 -3.96 23.44
CA GLY A 238 -35.27 -5.06 24.40
C GLY A 238 -34.03 -5.50 25.17
N ARG A 239 -32.94 -4.73 25.13
CA ARG A 239 -31.67 -5.04 25.80
C ARG A 239 -31.44 -4.10 26.99
N PRO A 240 -30.98 -4.60 28.15
CA PRO A 240 -30.61 -3.74 29.27
C PRO A 240 -29.47 -2.79 28.89
N ALA A 241 -29.37 -1.62 29.53
CA ALA A 241 -28.35 -0.63 29.22
C ALA A 241 -26.94 -1.20 29.47
N VAL A 242 -25.94 -0.69 28.75
CA VAL A 242 -24.56 -1.18 28.87
C VAL A 242 -24.05 -1.00 30.31
N VAL A 243 -24.44 0.11 30.95
CA VAL A 243 -24.05 0.44 32.33
C VAL A 243 -24.67 -0.52 33.34
N ASP A 244 -25.92 -0.93 33.18
CA ASP A 244 -26.60 -1.84 34.12
C ASP A 244 -25.88 -3.19 34.21
N ILE A 245 -25.39 -3.67 33.06
CA ILE A 245 -24.61 -4.91 32.98
C ILE A 245 -23.30 -4.72 33.73
N LEU A 246 -22.56 -3.64 33.43
CA LEU A 246 -21.27 -3.35 34.06
C LEU A 246 -21.38 -3.14 35.58
N SER A 247 -22.51 -2.62 36.05
CA SER A 247 -22.84 -2.39 37.47
C SER A 247 -23.29 -3.67 38.21
N THR A 248 -23.44 -4.80 37.51
CA THR A 248 -23.81 -6.08 38.14
C THR A 248 -22.75 -6.52 39.16
N LYS A 249 -23.18 -6.81 40.40
CA LYS A 249 -22.28 -7.09 41.55
C LYS A 249 -21.40 -8.33 41.36
N SER A 250 -21.94 -9.41 40.78
CA SER A 250 -21.19 -10.66 40.56
C SER A 250 -20.36 -10.58 39.28
N ARG A 251 -19.03 -10.71 39.39
CA ARG A 251 -18.10 -10.66 38.25
C ARG A 251 -18.40 -11.72 37.19
N ARG A 252 -18.65 -12.96 37.60
CA ARG A 252 -18.95 -14.07 36.67
C ARG A 252 -20.23 -13.80 35.90
N HIS A 253 -21.29 -13.40 36.61
CA HIS A 253 -22.57 -13.08 35.99
C HIS A 253 -22.49 -11.87 35.05
N ARG A 254 -21.72 -10.83 35.42
CA ARG A 254 -21.44 -9.67 34.58
C ARG A 254 -20.80 -10.07 33.25
N VAL A 255 -19.78 -10.92 33.30
CA VAL A 255 -19.08 -11.40 32.09
C VAL A 255 -20.01 -12.24 31.21
N ASP A 256 -20.84 -13.09 31.81
CA ASP A 256 -21.78 -13.94 31.06
C ASP A 256 -22.90 -13.11 30.40
N LEU A 257 -23.50 -12.16 31.13
CA LEU A 257 -24.47 -11.21 30.56
C LEU A 257 -23.88 -10.36 29.43
N ALA A 258 -22.64 -9.89 29.60
CA ALA A 258 -21.96 -9.12 28.55
C ALA A 258 -21.66 -9.99 27.32
N LYS A 259 -21.29 -11.25 27.50
CA LYS A 259 -21.09 -12.20 26.38
C LYS A 259 -22.38 -12.43 25.60
N ASP A 260 -23.49 -12.67 26.30
CA ASP A 260 -24.79 -12.91 25.66
C ASP A 260 -25.23 -11.68 24.86
N GLN A 261 -25.05 -10.49 25.42
CA GLN A 261 -25.32 -9.24 24.70
C GLN A 261 -24.40 -9.05 23.50
N ILE A 262 -23.08 -9.21 23.66
CA ILE A 262 -22.11 -9.07 22.56
C ILE A 262 -22.46 -10.06 21.44
N ALA A 263 -22.73 -11.32 21.76
CA ALA A 263 -23.10 -12.35 20.80
C ALA A 263 -24.39 -11.97 20.05
N GLY A 264 -25.43 -11.55 20.77
CA GLY A 264 -26.68 -11.12 20.17
C GLY A 264 -26.52 -9.86 19.30
N ILE A 265 -25.63 -8.92 19.68
CA ILE A 265 -25.33 -7.73 18.86
C ILE A 265 -24.62 -8.17 17.57
N CYS A 266 -23.64 -9.07 17.67
CA CYS A 266 -22.89 -9.55 16.51
C CYS A 266 -23.79 -10.27 15.49
N GLN A 267 -24.74 -11.09 15.96
CA GLN A 267 -25.68 -11.81 15.10
C GLN A 267 -26.59 -10.85 14.30
N GLU A 268 -27.14 -9.82 14.95
CA GLU A 268 -27.98 -8.83 14.28
C GLU A 268 -27.19 -7.99 13.28
N ILE A 269 -25.96 -7.61 13.61
CA ILE A 269 -25.07 -6.86 12.72
C ILE A 269 -24.72 -7.68 11.47
N MET A 270 -24.46 -8.99 11.62
CA MET A 270 -24.20 -9.87 10.47
C MET A 270 -25.46 -10.13 9.62
N ALA A 271 -26.65 -10.10 10.22
CA ALA A 271 -27.90 -10.33 9.51
C ALA A 271 -28.31 -9.14 8.63
N ASP A 272 -28.18 -7.91 9.14
CA ASP A 272 -28.45 -6.68 8.39
C ASP A 272 -27.40 -5.59 8.72
N PRO A 273 -26.29 -5.53 7.96
CA PRO A 273 -25.21 -4.59 8.23
C PRO A 273 -25.61 -3.14 7.95
N GLU A 274 -26.49 -2.88 6.98
CA GLU A 274 -26.82 -1.52 6.52
C GLU A 274 -27.64 -0.73 7.55
N ASN A 275 -28.52 -1.39 8.29
CA ASN A 275 -29.37 -0.76 9.30
C ASN A 275 -28.80 -0.83 10.73
N SER A 276 -27.71 -1.56 10.96
CA SER A 276 -27.19 -1.87 12.30
C SER A 276 -26.06 -0.95 12.80
N LEU A 277 -25.90 0.25 12.22
CA LEU A 277 -24.88 1.23 12.62
C LEU A 277 -24.95 1.60 14.12
N GLY A 278 -26.15 1.74 14.67
CA GLY A 278 -26.35 1.98 16.11
C GLY A 278 -25.84 0.83 16.98
N LEU A 279 -26.01 -0.42 16.51
CA LEU A 279 -25.51 -1.62 17.19
C LEU A 279 -23.99 -1.73 17.12
N LEU A 280 -23.37 -1.33 16.00
CA LEU A 280 -21.92 -1.22 15.87
C LEU A 280 -21.33 -0.22 16.87
N ARG A 281 -21.97 0.95 17.04
CA ARG A 281 -21.58 1.93 18.06
C ARG A 281 -21.74 1.36 19.47
N ARG A 282 -22.84 0.67 19.74
CA ARG A 282 -23.08 -0.01 21.02
C ARG A 282 -22.03 -1.08 21.33
N LEU A 283 -21.65 -1.88 20.34
CA LEU A 283 -20.58 -2.87 20.48
C LEU A 283 -19.24 -2.18 20.79
N HIS A 284 -18.97 -1.03 20.17
CA HIS A 284 -17.80 -0.21 20.46
C HIS A 284 -17.77 0.26 21.92
N THR A 285 -18.91 0.65 22.49
CA THR A 285 -19.03 1.05 23.91
C THR A 285 -18.51 -0.04 24.87
N PHE A 286 -18.79 -1.32 24.60
CA PHE A 286 -18.29 -2.44 25.43
C PHE A 286 -16.76 -2.62 25.39
N ALA A 287 -16.05 -1.99 24.44
CA ALA A 287 -14.60 -2.03 24.36
C ALA A 287 -13.91 -0.87 25.11
N LEU A 288 -14.65 0.19 25.44
CA LEU A 288 -14.12 1.36 26.15
C LEU A 288 -13.68 1.01 27.57
N PHE A 289 -12.68 1.75 28.07
CA PHE A 289 -12.15 1.57 29.43
C PHE A 289 -13.15 2.00 30.49
N ASN A 290 -13.73 3.19 30.30
CA ASN A 290 -14.84 3.70 31.09
C ASN A 290 -16.02 3.95 30.16
N VAL A 291 -17.21 3.59 30.63
CA VAL A 291 -18.46 3.91 29.95
C VAL A 291 -19.16 5.01 30.72
N THR A 292 -19.44 6.11 30.03
CA THR A 292 -20.28 7.21 30.53
C THR A 292 -21.58 7.21 29.76
N THR A 293 -22.67 7.54 30.47
CA THR A 293 -24.00 7.66 29.87
C THR A 293 -24.64 8.98 30.26
N PRO A 294 -25.57 9.52 29.46
CA PRO A 294 -26.31 10.72 29.85
C PRO A 294 -27.07 10.56 31.17
N ALA A 295 -27.52 9.33 31.49
CA ALA A 295 -28.22 8.97 32.72
C ALA A 295 -27.29 8.79 33.92
N ASN A 296 -26.07 8.25 33.72
CA ASN A 296 -25.03 8.14 34.74
C ASN A 296 -23.74 8.82 34.26
N PRO A 297 -23.49 10.08 34.66
CA PRO A 297 -22.30 10.84 34.25
C PRO A 297 -21.01 10.35 34.93
N GLU A 298 -21.10 9.53 35.98
CA GLU A 298 -19.93 8.92 36.60
C GLU A 298 -19.33 7.81 35.70
N PRO A 299 -18.00 7.84 35.43
CA PRO A 299 -17.37 6.84 34.57
C PRO A 299 -17.36 5.45 35.23
N VAL A 300 -18.12 4.50 34.69
CA VAL A 300 -18.13 3.12 35.19
C VAL A 300 -16.98 2.33 34.55
N PRO A 301 -16.05 1.75 35.35
CA PRO A 301 -14.93 1.00 34.83
C PRO A 301 -15.37 -0.36 34.29
N ASN A 302 -14.82 -0.74 33.15
CA ASN A 302 -15.17 -1.98 32.45
C ASN A 302 -14.17 -3.11 32.76
N ASP A 303 -14.65 -4.36 32.86
CA ASP A 303 -13.78 -5.53 33.13
C ASP A 303 -12.90 -5.80 31.89
N PRO A 304 -11.57 -5.98 32.05
CA PRO A 304 -10.67 -6.27 30.94
C PRO A 304 -11.09 -7.48 30.09
N ILE A 305 -11.76 -8.48 30.68
CA ILE A 305 -12.25 -9.65 29.93
C ILE A 305 -13.36 -9.24 28.94
N ILE A 306 -14.28 -8.39 29.36
CA ILE A 306 -15.39 -7.92 28.51
C ILE A 306 -14.83 -7.06 27.38
N ARG A 307 -13.90 -6.17 27.70
CA ARG A 307 -13.19 -5.34 26.71
C ARG A 307 -12.46 -6.19 25.67
N LYS A 308 -11.74 -7.24 26.11
CA LYS A 308 -11.06 -8.20 25.24
C LYS A 308 -12.03 -8.88 24.27
N LEU A 309 -13.17 -9.35 24.77
CA LEU A 309 -14.19 -10.01 23.96
C LEU A 309 -14.81 -9.04 22.96
N ALA A 310 -15.12 -7.82 23.37
CA ALA A 310 -15.68 -6.79 22.49
C ALA A 310 -14.72 -6.40 21.36
N ILE A 311 -13.42 -6.22 21.68
CA ILE A 311 -12.38 -5.91 20.68
C ILE A 311 -12.24 -7.03 19.64
N LEU A 312 -12.17 -8.30 20.09
CA LEU A 312 -12.06 -9.43 19.19
C LEU A 312 -13.33 -9.66 18.34
N SER A 313 -14.51 -9.39 18.92
CA SER A 313 -15.77 -9.51 18.19
C SER A 313 -15.92 -8.41 17.13
N GLN A 314 -15.49 -7.17 17.44
CA GLN A 314 -15.43 -6.08 16.46
C GLN A 314 -14.49 -6.43 15.30
N LEU A 315 -13.31 -7.00 15.57
CA LEU A 315 -12.41 -7.48 14.52
C LEU A 315 -13.11 -8.45 13.58
N ALA A 316 -13.79 -9.47 14.10
CA ALA A 316 -14.49 -10.47 13.29
C ALA A 316 -15.56 -9.82 12.40
N ILE A 317 -16.38 -8.94 12.96
CA ILE A 317 -17.41 -8.21 12.22
C ILE A 317 -16.82 -7.35 11.11
N PHE A 318 -15.75 -6.60 11.39
CA PHE A 318 -15.13 -5.74 10.39
C PHE A 318 -14.58 -6.55 9.20
N LYS A 319 -14.08 -7.76 9.43
CA LYS A 319 -13.58 -8.63 8.36
C LYS A 319 -14.69 -9.07 7.40
N ASP A 320 -15.90 -9.25 7.91
CA ASP A 320 -17.04 -9.71 7.11
C ASP A 320 -17.82 -8.56 6.44
N ILE A 321 -17.92 -7.39 7.09
CA ILE A 321 -18.75 -6.27 6.62
C ILE A 321 -17.99 -5.29 5.72
N ILE A 322 -16.66 -5.19 5.84
CA ILE A 322 -15.90 -4.18 5.09
C ILE A 322 -15.99 -4.44 3.58
N PRO A 323 -16.38 -3.42 2.79
CA PRO A 323 -16.44 -3.56 1.34
C PRO A 323 -15.04 -3.74 0.73
N GLY A 324 -15.00 -4.34 -0.46
CA GLY A 324 -13.78 -4.53 -1.26
C GLY A 324 -13.20 -3.25 -1.88
N TYR A 325 -13.78 -2.08 -1.60
CA TYR A 325 -13.37 -0.79 -2.16
C TYR A 325 -13.12 0.26 -1.06
N ARG A 326 -12.38 1.30 -1.42
CA ARG A 326 -12.06 2.42 -0.51
C ARG A 326 -13.21 3.43 -0.51
N ILE A 327 -13.70 3.77 0.67
CA ILE A 327 -14.78 4.77 0.83
C ILE A 327 -14.14 6.16 0.84
N ARG A 328 -14.50 7.01 -0.13
CA ARG A 328 -14.01 8.41 -0.19
C ARG A 328 -14.88 9.30 0.67
N ALA A 329 -14.29 10.32 1.30
CA ALA A 329 -15.06 11.40 1.89
C ALA A 329 -15.81 12.17 0.79
N LEU A 330 -17.12 12.36 0.98
CA LEU A 330 -17.97 13.16 0.10
C LEU A 330 -17.55 14.63 0.16
N SER A 331 -17.54 15.31 -0.97
CA SER A 331 -17.32 16.76 -1.02
C SER A 331 -18.57 17.52 -0.56
N GLU A 332 -18.41 18.77 -0.10
CA GLU A 332 -19.52 19.62 0.34
C GLU A 332 -20.59 19.79 -0.75
N ALA A 333 -20.18 19.83 -2.02
CA ALA A 333 -21.07 19.90 -3.18
C ALA A 333 -21.90 18.61 -3.36
N GLU A 334 -21.28 17.42 -3.21
CA GLU A 334 -21.96 16.12 -3.34
C GLU A 334 -22.88 15.82 -2.13
N GLN A 335 -22.57 16.41 -0.97
CA GLN A 335 -23.37 16.27 0.24
C GLN A 335 -24.59 17.19 0.24
N ALA A 336 -24.50 18.36 -0.42
CA ALA A 336 -25.62 19.26 -0.65
C ALA A 336 -26.57 18.79 -1.77
N GLU A 337 -26.13 17.86 -2.62
CA GLU A 337 -26.93 17.31 -3.70
C GLU A 337 -28.05 16.39 -3.19
N LYS A 338 -29.29 16.64 -3.64
CA LYS A 338 -30.45 15.82 -3.28
C LYS A 338 -30.40 14.50 -4.04
N VAL A 339 -30.07 13.43 -3.33
CA VAL A 339 -30.06 12.06 -3.86
C VAL A 339 -31.32 11.27 -3.48
N SER A 340 -31.55 10.16 -4.18
CA SER A 340 -32.62 9.23 -3.86
C SER A 340 -32.44 8.64 -2.45
N GLN A 341 -33.54 8.20 -1.84
CA GLN A 341 -33.51 7.69 -0.46
C GLN A 341 -32.58 6.48 -0.30
N MET A 342 -32.48 5.60 -1.29
CA MET A 342 -31.55 4.46 -1.26
C MET A 342 -30.09 4.92 -1.23
N VAL A 343 -29.73 5.87 -2.11
CA VAL A 343 -28.36 6.41 -2.18
C VAL A 343 -28.01 7.17 -0.90
N ALA A 344 -28.98 7.91 -0.33
CA ALA A 344 -28.79 8.57 0.97
C ALA A 344 -28.46 7.55 2.08
N ARG A 345 -29.23 6.47 2.19
CA ARG A 345 -28.98 5.41 3.19
C ARG A 345 -27.60 4.78 3.03
N THR A 346 -27.20 4.44 1.80
CA THR A 346 -25.86 3.88 1.55
C THR A 346 -24.76 4.86 1.94
N ARG A 347 -24.92 6.15 1.63
CA ARG A 347 -23.95 7.20 2.02
C ARG A 347 -23.84 7.33 3.54
N ASP A 348 -24.97 7.39 4.24
CA ASP A 348 -25.01 7.51 5.70
C ASP A 348 -24.37 6.29 6.37
N TRP A 349 -24.62 5.11 5.83
CA TRP A 349 -24.02 3.87 6.29
C TRP A 349 -22.51 3.83 6.04
N GLU A 350 -22.04 4.11 4.83
CA GLU A 350 -20.62 4.12 4.48
C GLU A 350 -19.84 5.13 5.32
N GLN A 351 -20.34 6.35 5.47
CA GLN A 351 -19.73 7.37 6.33
C GLN A 351 -19.70 6.91 7.79
N GLY A 352 -20.82 6.36 8.29
CA GLY A 352 -20.92 5.86 9.65
C GLY A 352 -19.98 4.69 9.94
N LEU A 353 -19.83 3.76 8.99
CA LEU A 353 -18.92 2.62 9.10
C LEU A 353 -17.47 3.11 9.22
N VAL A 354 -17.05 4.07 8.39
CA VAL A 354 -15.70 4.66 8.44
C VAL A 354 -15.46 5.35 9.79
N ILE A 355 -16.45 6.06 10.33
CA ILE A 355 -16.36 6.74 11.64
C ILE A 355 -16.18 5.73 12.77
N VAL A 356 -17.01 4.67 12.81
CA VAL A 356 -16.92 3.64 13.86
C VAL A 356 -15.61 2.87 13.74
N TYR A 357 -15.18 2.54 12.53
CA TYR A 357 -13.89 1.91 12.27
C TYR A 357 -12.71 2.80 12.72
N GLN A 358 -12.77 4.11 12.45
CA GLN A 358 -11.77 5.06 12.94
C GLN A 358 -11.71 5.09 14.48
N ALA A 359 -12.86 5.09 15.16
CA ALA A 359 -12.94 5.03 16.62
C ALA A 359 -12.32 3.73 17.16
N TYR A 360 -12.58 2.60 16.50
CA TYR A 360 -11.97 1.31 16.82
C TYR A 360 -10.44 1.33 16.68
N LEU A 361 -9.91 1.83 15.55
CA LEU A 361 -8.46 1.94 15.36
C LEU A 361 -7.79 2.85 16.40
N ARG A 362 -8.42 3.99 16.75
CA ARG A 362 -7.93 4.89 17.81
C ARG A 362 -7.93 4.22 19.18
N LEU A 363 -8.93 3.41 19.48
CA LEU A 363 -8.97 2.62 20.72
C LEU A 363 -7.81 1.62 20.78
N LEU A 364 -7.58 0.86 19.70
CA LEU A 364 -6.45 -0.07 19.61
C LEU A 364 -5.10 0.65 19.79
N GLU A 365 -4.91 1.79 19.13
CA GLU A 365 -3.70 2.60 19.26
C GLU A 365 -3.49 3.12 20.70
N LYS A 366 -4.56 3.55 21.35
CA LYS A 366 -4.52 3.99 22.75
C LYS A 366 -4.11 2.84 23.70
N GLU A 367 -4.69 1.65 23.52
CA GLU A 367 -4.31 0.48 24.33
C GLU A 367 -2.84 0.10 24.12
N LEU A 368 -2.36 0.10 22.88
CA LEU A 368 -0.95 -0.17 22.53
C LEU A 368 0.01 0.84 23.18
N LYS A 369 -0.37 2.12 23.23
CA LYS A 369 0.43 3.18 23.87
C LYS A 369 0.41 3.06 25.40
N SER A 370 -0.74 2.70 25.98
CA SER A 370 -0.93 2.58 27.42
C SER A 370 -0.21 1.39 28.08
N ARG A 371 0.24 0.41 27.29
CA ARG A 371 0.85 -0.86 27.77
C ARG A 371 -0.04 -1.63 28.77
N SER A 372 -1.35 -1.59 28.53
CA SER A 372 -2.40 -2.32 29.26
C SER A 372 -2.28 -3.84 29.08
N GLU A 373 -2.97 -4.63 29.90
CA GLU A 373 -3.07 -6.10 29.75
C GLU A 373 -3.65 -6.52 28.38
N LEU A 374 -4.33 -5.60 27.69
CA LEU A 374 -4.91 -5.80 26.37
C LEU A 374 -3.93 -5.52 25.21
N THR A 375 -2.68 -5.15 25.49
CA THR A 375 -1.68 -4.77 24.47
C THR A 375 -1.50 -5.87 23.42
N ASP A 376 -1.32 -7.13 23.85
CA ASP A 376 -1.08 -8.23 22.92
C ASP A 376 -2.31 -8.53 22.05
N VAL A 377 -3.51 -8.39 22.61
CA VAL A 377 -4.77 -8.56 21.88
C VAL A 377 -4.94 -7.44 20.86
N ALA A 378 -4.72 -6.19 21.27
CA ALA A 378 -4.83 -5.04 20.40
C ALA A 378 -3.82 -5.11 19.25
N LEU A 379 -2.59 -5.57 19.53
CA LEU A 379 -1.56 -5.78 18.51
C LEU A 379 -1.97 -6.88 17.53
N HIS A 380 -2.50 -8.00 18.03
CA HIS A 380 -3.01 -9.07 17.19
C HIS A 380 -4.14 -8.60 16.27
N CYS A 381 -5.07 -7.78 16.77
CA CYS A 381 -6.10 -7.15 15.96
C CYS A 381 -5.51 -6.25 14.86
N MET A 382 -4.59 -5.34 15.20
CA MET A 382 -3.93 -4.47 14.22
C MET A 382 -3.19 -5.26 13.14
N CYS A 383 -2.49 -6.32 13.55
CA CYS A 383 -1.77 -7.22 12.66
C CYS A 383 -2.70 -7.97 11.70
N THR A 384 -3.84 -8.46 12.21
CA THR A 384 -4.84 -9.20 11.42
C THR A 384 -5.55 -8.29 10.41
N ILE A 385 -5.89 -7.06 10.82
CA ILE A 385 -6.44 -6.03 9.92
C ILE A 385 -5.44 -5.73 8.82
N LEU A 386 -4.16 -5.57 9.17
CA LEU A 386 -3.13 -5.27 8.20
C LEU A 386 -2.92 -6.41 7.20
N SER A 387 -3.03 -7.69 7.61
CA SER A 387 -2.85 -8.81 6.68
C SER A 387 -4.05 -9.05 5.77
N GLU A 388 -5.28 -8.85 6.27
CA GLU A 388 -6.50 -9.24 5.55
C GLU A 388 -7.24 -8.07 4.90
N LEU A 389 -7.07 -6.85 5.40
CA LEU A 389 -7.80 -5.65 4.97
C LEU A 389 -6.83 -4.53 4.54
N THR A 390 -5.82 -4.88 3.73
CA THR A 390 -4.81 -3.92 3.21
C THR A 390 -5.42 -2.85 2.30
N HIS A 391 -6.52 -3.17 1.62
CA HIS A 391 -7.16 -2.29 0.64
C HIS A 391 -7.99 -1.18 1.27
N PHE A 392 -8.48 -1.36 2.49
CA PHE A 392 -9.46 -0.49 3.11
C PHE A 392 -8.88 0.83 3.66
N ASN A 393 -9.76 1.74 4.09
CA ASN A 393 -9.42 3.05 4.63
C ASN A 393 -8.47 2.98 5.84
N PHE A 394 -7.67 4.04 6.05
CA PHE A 394 -6.70 4.18 7.15
C PHE A 394 -5.56 3.16 7.19
N ARG A 395 -5.28 2.42 6.10
CA ARG A 395 -4.14 1.47 6.02
C ARG A 395 -2.81 2.07 6.49
N VAL A 396 -2.51 3.32 6.13
CA VAL A 396 -1.24 4.00 6.48
C VAL A 396 -1.13 4.15 8.00
N ASN A 397 -2.24 4.42 8.69
CA ASN A 397 -2.26 4.55 10.15
C ASN A 397 -2.00 3.18 10.79
N VAL A 398 -2.66 2.12 10.30
CA VAL A 398 -2.43 0.75 10.79
C VAL A 398 -0.96 0.35 10.58
N MET A 399 -0.42 0.54 9.38
CA MET A 399 1.00 0.30 9.08
C MET A 399 1.92 1.10 10.00
N THR A 400 1.62 2.38 10.24
CA THR A 400 2.41 3.25 11.12
C THR A 400 2.44 2.71 12.55
N THR A 401 1.31 2.21 13.08
CA THR A 401 1.27 1.63 14.43
C THR A 401 2.09 0.34 14.54
N VAL A 402 2.00 -0.56 13.54
CA VAL A 402 2.76 -1.82 13.49
C VAL A 402 4.27 -1.54 13.37
N VAL A 403 4.67 -0.63 12.47
CA VAL A 403 6.08 -0.22 12.30
C VAL A 403 6.62 0.48 13.55
N SER A 404 5.80 1.30 14.22
CA SER A 404 6.19 1.95 15.48
C SER A 404 6.47 0.92 16.58
N HIS A 405 5.71 -0.18 16.64
CA HIS A 405 5.95 -1.25 17.59
C HIS A 405 7.28 -2.00 17.32
N LEU A 406 7.66 -2.14 16.04
CA LEU A 406 8.97 -2.71 15.63
C LEU A 406 10.17 -1.82 15.96
N SER A 407 9.96 -0.55 16.31
CA SER A 407 11.06 0.37 16.66
C SER A 407 11.70 0.10 18.03
N LYS A 408 11.18 -0.86 18.80
CA LYS A 408 11.74 -1.26 20.10
C LYS A 408 13.11 -1.93 19.95
N LYS A 409 13.98 -1.71 20.94
CA LYS A 409 15.30 -2.35 20.98
C LYS A 409 15.22 -3.84 21.34
N SER A 410 14.23 -4.23 22.14
CA SER A 410 13.96 -5.64 22.47
C SER A 410 13.25 -6.35 21.33
N TRP A 411 13.61 -7.63 21.12
CA TRP A 411 12.92 -8.51 20.19
C TRP A 411 12.06 -9.50 20.97
N ASP A 412 10.77 -9.20 21.03
CA ASP A 412 9.78 -9.99 21.76
C ASP A 412 8.88 -10.78 20.79
N LYS A 413 8.09 -11.73 21.29
CA LYS A 413 7.10 -12.49 20.49
C LYS A 413 6.15 -11.56 19.72
N SER A 414 5.81 -10.42 20.32
CA SER A 414 4.97 -9.38 19.73
C SER A 414 5.68 -8.67 18.56
N SER A 415 7.01 -8.48 18.62
CA SER A 415 7.81 -7.96 17.51
C SER A 415 7.96 -8.99 16.38
N GLU A 416 8.07 -10.27 16.71
CA GLU A 416 8.08 -11.36 15.74
C GLU A 416 6.74 -11.47 15.00
N LEU A 417 5.62 -11.31 15.71
CA LEU A 417 4.29 -11.23 15.09
C LEU A 417 4.20 -10.08 14.08
N CYS A 418 4.61 -8.87 14.46
CA CYS A 418 4.64 -7.73 13.55
C CYS A 418 5.52 -8.01 12.32
N SER A 419 6.73 -8.55 12.53
CA SER A 419 7.65 -8.92 11.45
C SER A 419 7.02 -9.89 10.46
N LYS A 420 6.39 -10.95 10.98
CA LYS A 420 5.69 -11.94 10.16
C LYS A 420 4.53 -11.33 9.40
N THR A 421 3.74 -10.46 10.02
CA THR A 421 2.61 -9.80 9.34
C THR A 421 3.07 -8.88 8.21
N LEU A 422 4.17 -8.15 8.38
CA LEU A 422 4.75 -7.35 7.29
C LEU A 422 5.23 -8.23 6.13
N VAL A 423 5.83 -9.37 6.44
CA VAL A 423 6.23 -10.38 5.45
C VAL A 423 5.03 -10.92 4.69
N ASP A 424 3.96 -11.29 5.39
CA ASP A 424 2.73 -11.79 4.78
C ASP A 424 2.12 -10.73 3.85
N VAL A 425 2.12 -9.45 4.25
CA VAL A 425 1.70 -8.33 3.41
C VAL A 425 2.59 -8.18 2.17
N PHE A 426 3.91 -8.25 2.31
CA PHE A 426 4.83 -8.18 1.16
C PHE A 426 4.63 -9.34 0.18
N HIS A 427 4.19 -10.51 0.64
CA HIS A 427 3.87 -11.63 -0.23
C HIS A 427 2.50 -11.48 -0.90
N ALA A 428 1.50 -10.97 -0.19
CA ALA A 428 0.15 -10.75 -0.70
C ALA A 428 0.03 -9.55 -1.65
N ASP A 429 0.90 -8.55 -1.51
CA ASP A 429 0.87 -7.31 -2.29
C ASP A 429 1.34 -7.52 -3.75
N LEU A 430 0.39 -7.50 -4.68
CA LEU A 430 0.63 -7.63 -6.12
C LEU A 430 0.86 -6.28 -6.82
N THR A 431 0.35 -5.18 -6.26
CA THR A 431 0.47 -3.84 -6.88
C THR A 431 1.72 -3.12 -6.40
N GLY A 432 2.20 -3.43 -5.19
CA GLY A 432 3.38 -2.82 -4.58
C GLY A 432 3.07 -1.55 -3.78
N GLU A 433 1.82 -1.05 -3.77
CA GLU A 433 1.43 0.16 -3.05
C GLU A 433 1.68 0.02 -1.54
N ALA A 434 1.21 -1.09 -0.95
CA ALA A 434 1.35 -1.34 0.48
C ALA A 434 2.82 -1.54 0.85
N SER A 435 3.59 -2.24 0.01
CA SER A 435 5.02 -2.45 0.18
C SER A 435 5.79 -1.14 0.17
N LEU A 436 5.49 -0.23 -0.77
CA LEU A 436 6.12 1.09 -0.85
C LEU A 436 5.84 1.93 0.40
N GLU A 437 4.59 1.96 0.87
CA GLU A 437 4.21 2.69 2.09
C GLU A 437 4.92 2.15 3.33
N ILE A 438 4.99 0.83 3.51
CA ILE A 438 5.71 0.21 4.62
C ILE A 438 7.21 0.54 4.55
N VAL A 439 7.83 0.48 3.36
CA VAL A 439 9.24 0.84 3.17
C VAL A 439 9.49 2.32 3.50
N ARG A 440 8.60 3.23 3.08
CA ARG A 440 8.66 4.65 3.45
C ARG A 440 8.60 4.84 4.97
N LEU A 441 7.68 4.16 5.65
CA LEU A 441 7.51 4.23 7.10
C LEU A 441 8.72 3.66 7.86
N ILE A 442 9.26 2.52 7.43
CA ILE A 442 10.47 1.93 8.02
C ILE A 442 11.67 2.86 7.84
N ASN A 443 11.84 3.45 6.66
CA ASN A 443 12.93 4.38 6.39
C ASN A 443 12.84 5.63 7.28
N ARG A 444 11.63 6.17 7.47
CA ARG A 444 11.38 7.28 8.41
C ARG A 444 11.71 6.87 9.86
N MET A 445 11.20 5.73 10.30
CA MET A 445 11.40 5.22 11.66
C MET A 445 12.87 5.01 11.99
N ILE A 446 13.67 4.40 11.10
CA ILE A 446 15.09 4.15 11.34
C ILE A 446 15.88 5.46 11.45
N LYS A 447 15.53 6.48 10.64
CA LYS A 447 16.14 7.82 10.73
C LYS A 447 15.81 8.49 12.05
N GLU A 448 14.54 8.50 12.46
CA GLU A 448 14.09 9.11 13.72
C GLU A 448 14.69 8.42 14.96
N ARG A 449 15.05 7.14 14.85
CA ARG A 449 15.72 6.38 15.92
C ARG A 449 17.25 6.40 15.84
N HIS A 450 17.85 7.22 14.96
CA HIS A 450 19.30 7.30 14.76
C HIS A 450 19.97 5.93 14.60
N PHE A 451 19.36 5.03 13.82
CA PHE A 451 19.87 3.67 13.56
C PHE A 451 19.99 2.75 14.79
N LYS A 452 19.41 3.12 15.95
CA LYS A 452 19.38 2.30 17.16
C LYS A 452 18.16 1.37 17.17
N VAL A 453 18.09 0.47 16.19
CA VAL A 453 16.97 -0.47 15.99
C VAL A 453 17.51 -1.91 15.96
N HIS A 454 16.66 -2.89 16.26
CA HIS A 454 17.03 -4.30 16.21
C HIS A 454 17.33 -4.75 14.76
N PRO A 455 18.41 -5.53 14.50
CA PRO A 455 18.79 -5.96 13.14
C PRO A 455 17.70 -6.70 12.36
N ASN A 456 16.87 -7.49 13.06
CA ASN A 456 15.79 -8.26 12.43
C ASN A 456 14.74 -7.39 11.72
N VAL A 457 14.61 -6.10 12.03
CA VAL A 457 13.66 -5.23 11.31
C VAL A 457 14.01 -5.11 9.82
N LEU A 458 15.30 -5.09 9.48
CA LEU A 458 15.74 -5.08 8.09
C LEU A 458 15.58 -6.43 7.39
N SER A 459 15.46 -7.53 8.15
CA SER A 459 15.25 -8.86 7.59
C SER A 459 13.90 -8.99 6.88
N CYS A 460 12.87 -8.25 7.33
CA CYS A 460 11.57 -8.16 6.66
C CYS A 460 11.72 -7.62 5.23
N LEU A 461 12.56 -6.59 5.05
CA LEU A 461 12.78 -5.95 3.75
C LEU A 461 13.45 -6.89 2.72
N LEU A 462 14.16 -7.92 3.18
CA LEU A 462 14.73 -8.91 2.28
C LEU A 462 13.64 -9.69 1.54
N GLN A 463 12.45 -9.85 2.13
CA GLN A 463 11.38 -10.70 1.60
C GLN A 463 10.51 -10.01 0.54
N LEU A 464 10.80 -8.74 0.21
CA LEU A 464 10.14 -8.01 -0.87
C LEU A 464 10.22 -8.78 -2.20
N ARG A 465 9.10 -8.84 -2.94
CA ARG A 465 8.92 -9.55 -4.22
C ARG A 465 9.64 -8.90 -5.42
N LEU A 466 10.54 -7.96 -5.17
CA LEU A 466 11.27 -7.20 -6.19
C LEU A 466 12.12 -8.10 -7.12
N ARG A 467 12.46 -9.32 -6.68
CA ARG A 467 13.34 -10.25 -7.41
C ARG A 467 12.67 -10.97 -8.60
N THR A 468 11.36 -11.18 -8.57
CA THR A 468 10.67 -12.03 -9.56
C THR A 468 9.97 -11.23 -10.66
N GLU A 469 9.72 -9.94 -10.44
CA GLU A 469 8.76 -9.18 -11.26
C GLU A 469 9.41 -8.05 -12.06
N LEU A 470 10.55 -7.54 -11.61
CA LEU A 470 11.37 -6.57 -12.34
C LEU A 470 12.26 -7.24 -13.39
N GLY A 471 11.74 -8.30 -14.03
CA GLY A 471 12.34 -9.04 -15.14
C GLY A 471 12.54 -8.20 -16.40
N VAL A 472 13.17 -7.05 -16.25
CA VAL A 472 13.59 -6.13 -17.30
C VAL A 472 15.11 -6.05 -17.19
N ARG A 473 15.75 -6.86 -18.02
CA ARG A 473 17.20 -7.03 -18.33
C ARG A 473 17.73 -8.46 -18.19
N ALA A 474 16.87 -9.48 -18.27
CA ALA A 474 17.30 -10.67 -19.00
C ALA A 474 17.38 -10.28 -20.49
N SER A 475 18.53 -10.55 -21.11
CA SER A 475 18.84 -10.29 -22.51
C SER A 475 17.73 -10.74 -23.46
N ASN A 476 17.63 -10.10 -24.63
CA ASN A 476 16.82 -10.51 -25.79
C ASN A 476 17.29 -11.85 -26.42
N THR A 477 17.63 -12.83 -25.60
CA THR A 477 18.04 -14.17 -25.99
C THR A 477 17.54 -15.11 -24.89
N HIS A 478 16.53 -15.90 -25.22
CA HIS A 478 15.79 -16.82 -24.34
C HIS A 478 14.86 -16.16 -23.32
N ALA A 479 13.61 -15.95 -23.76
CA ALA A 479 12.46 -15.96 -22.88
C ALA A 479 12.28 -17.39 -22.32
N ASP A 480 12.95 -17.68 -21.21
CA ASP A 480 12.59 -18.81 -20.36
C ASP A 480 11.20 -18.52 -19.78
N LYS A 481 10.18 -19.00 -20.50
CA LYS A 481 8.88 -19.31 -19.90
C LYS A 481 9.18 -20.16 -18.66
N PRO A 482 8.61 -19.84 -17.49
CA PRO A 482 8.67 -20.78 -16.39
C PRO A 482 8.09 -22.10 -16.90
N GLU A 483 8.87 -23.17 -16.81
CA GLU A 483 8.42 -24.56 -16.98
C GLU A 483 7.46 -24.91 -15.82
N GLY A 484 6.37 -24.17 -15.71
CA GLY A 484 5.16 -24.68 -15.12
C GLY A 484 4.73 -25.82 -16.02
N ARG A 485 4.92 -27.05 -15.52
CA ARG A 485 4.24 -28.27 -15.99
C ARG A 485 2.99 -27.87 -16.77
N GLN A 486 3.06 -27.98 -18.09
CA GLN A 486 1.87 -28.02 -18.91
C GLN A 486 1.11 -29.26 -18.45
N GLN A 487 0.25 -29.09 -17.44
CA GLN A 487 -0.85 -29.99 -17.20
C GLN A 487 -1.59 -30.01 -18.53
N ARG A 488 -1.42 -31.13 -19.24
CA ARG A 488 -2.21 -31.48 -20.40
C ARG A 488 -3.65 -31.25 -19.99
N LYS A 489 -4.28 -30.23 -20.57
CA LYS A 489 -5.71 -29.99 -20.41
C LYS A 489 -6.40 -31.34 -20.63
N PRO A 490 -7.20 -31.86 -19.68
CA PRO A 490 -8.00 -33.03 -19.96
C PRO A 490 -8.88 -32.71 -21.17
N ARG A 491 -8.64 -33.41 -22.29
CA ARG A 491 -9.56 -33.38 -23.42
C ARG A 491 -10.88 -33.93 -22.91
N HIS A 492 -11.95 -33.17 -23.11
CA HIS A 492 -13.34 -33.54 -22.86
C HIS A 492 -13.78 -33.63 -21.39
N MET A 493 -14.06 -32.47 -20.81
CA MET A 493 -15.31 -32.31 -20.05
C MET A 493 -15.89 -30.95 -20.43
N LYS A 494 -16.91 -30.93 -21.29
CA LYS A 494 -17.67 -29.70 -21.56
C LYS A 494 -18.23 -29.25 -20.21
N PRO A 495 -18.03 -27.99 -19.75
CA PRO A 495 -18.78 -27.52 -18.60
C PRO A 495 -20.27 -27.68 -18.94
N LYS A 496 -21.03 -28.35 -18.08
CA LYS A 496 -22.50 -28.30 -18.13
C LYS A 496 -22.84 -26.81 -18.16
N LYS A 497 -23.30 -26.30 -19.31
CA LYS A 497 -23.82 -24.95 -19.39
C LYS A 497 -24.98 -24.91 -18.41
N ALA A 498 -24.87 -24.10 -17.36
CA ALA A 498 -26.02 -23.77 -16.54
C ALA A 498 -27.15 -23.34 -17.48
N GLU A 499 -28.38 -23.79 -17.20
CA GLU A 499 -29.54 -23.42 -18.01
C GLU A 499 -29.54 -21.92 -18.24
N PRO A 500 -29.53 -21.46 -19.51
CA PRO A 500 -29.55 -20.05 -19.79
C PRO A 500 -30.91 -19.52 -19.32
N VAL A 501 -30.93 -18.84 -18.17
CA VAL A 501 -32.07 -18.04 -17.74
C VAL A 501 -32.49 -17.20 -18.95
N HIS A 502 -33.77 -17.27 -19.33
CA HIS A 502 -34.27 -16.59 -20.52
C HIS A 502 -34.27 -15.07 -20.29
N LEU A 503 -33.13 -14.43 -20.55
CA LEU A 503 -33.03 -12.97 -20.53
C LEU A 503 -33.81 -12.37 -21.73
N SER A 504 -34.57 -11.31 -21.45
CA SER A 504 -35.21 -10.46 -22.45
C SER A 504 -34.20 -9.92 -23.48
N LYS A 505 -34.64 -9.63 -24.71
CA LYS A 505 -33.80 -9.10 -25.79
C LYS A 505 -33.03 -7.82 -25.37
N LYS A 506 -33.66 -6.94 -24.56
CA LYS A 506 -33.02 -5.74 -24.00
C LYS A 506 -31.95 -6.07 -22.96
N ALA A 507 -32.21 -7.04 -22.08
CA ALA A 507 -31.26 -7.50 -21.07
C ALA A 507 -30.06 -8.22 -21.70
N LYS A 508 -30.26 -8.97 -22.80
CA LYS A 508 -29.17 -9.59 -23.58
C LYS A 508 -28.27 -8.54 -24.24
N LYS A 509 -28.83 -7.46 -24.79
CA LYS A 509 -28.04 -6.36 -25.36
C LYS A 509 -27.22 -5.66 -24.27
N ALA A 510 -27.85 -5.29 -23.16
CA ALA A 510 -27.16 -4.68 -22.02
C ALA A 510 -26.07 -5.58 -21.42
N TYR A 511 -26.28 -6.91 -21.36
CA TYR A 511 -25.26 -7.85 -20.89
C TYR A 511 -24.05 -7.93 -21.84
N LYS A 512 -24.28 -7.87 -23.16
CA LYS A 512 -23.19 -7.82 -24.15
C LYS A 512 -22.39 -6.53 -24.02
N GLU A 513 -23.08 -5.39 -23.94
CA GLU A 513 -22.44 -4.09 -23.74
C GLU A 513 -21.65 -4.05 -22.42
N LYS A 514 -22.22 -4.53 -21.31
CA LYS A 514 -21.51 -4.66 -20.03
C LYS A 514 -20.27 -5.55 -20.16
N LYS A 515 -20.36 -6.66 -20.87
CA LYS A 515 -19.22 -7.56 -21.07
C LYS A 515 -18.11 -6.96 -21.95
N GLU A 516 -18.48 -6.17 -22.95
CA GLU A 516 -17.52 -5.42 -23.77
C GLU A 516 -16.82 -4.35 -22.91
N ILE A 517 -17.58 -3.59 -22.13
CA ILE A 517 -17.04 -2.60 -21.17
C ILE A 517 -16.13 -3.29 -20.14
N ASP A 518 -16.54 -4.43 -19.57
CA ASP A 518 -15.73 -5.19 -18.61
C ASP A 518 -14.42 -5.68 -19.25
N LYS A 519 -14.44 -6.03 -20.54
CA LYS A 519 -13.25 -6.43 -21.29
C LYS A 519 -12.32 -5.25 -21.53
N GLU A 520 -12.86 -4.11 -21.94
CA GLU A 520 -12.08 -2.88 -22.13
C GLU A 520 -11.49 -2.39 -20.80
N LEU A 521 -12.26 -2.44 -19.71
CA LEU A 521 -11.80 -2.11 -18.36
C LEU A 521 -10.67 -3.04 -17.90
N GLN A 522 -10.76 -4.34 -18.21
CA GLN A 522 -9.71 -5.32 -17.90
C GLN A 522 -8.44 -5.09 -18.72
N GLU A 523 -8.57 -4.79 -20.01
CA GLU A 523 -7.42 -4.50 -20.89
C GLU A 523 -6.71 -3.22 -20.45
N ALA A 524 -7.46 -2.14 -20.22
CA ALA A 524 -6.92 -0.87 -19.73
C ALA A 524 -6.30 -1.03 -18.33
N GLY A 525 -6.99 -1.73 -17.42
CA GLY A 525 -6.49 -2.00 -16.06
C GLY A 525 -5.18 -2.79 -16.06
N ALA A 526 -5.01 -3.75 -16.98
CA ALA A 526 -3.80 -4.56 -17.06
C ALA A 526 -2.58 -3.82 -17.62
N GLU A 527 -2.77 -2.77 -18.44
CA GLU A 527 -1.68 -1.95 -18.97
C GLU A 527 -1.20 -0.94 -17.92
N VAL A 528 -2.12 -0.17 -17.34
CA VAL A 528 -1.84 0.82 -16.29
C VAL A 528 -1.13 0.18 -15.09
N ASP A 529 -1.62 -0.98 -14.65
CA ASP A 529 -1.07 -1.71 -13.52
C ASP A 529 0.40 -2.16 -13.76
N LYS A 530 0.84 -2.37 -15.00
CA LYS A 530 2.26 -2.69 -15.29
C LYS A 530 3.16 -1.46 -15.18
N GLU A 531 2.68 -0.31 -15.65
CA GLU A 531 3.45 0.94 -15.59
C GLU A 531 3.56 1.44 -14.16
N ASP A 532 2.44 1.46 -13.44
CA ASP A 532 2.38 1.84 -12.03
C ASP A 532 3.22 0.91 -11.16
N ARG A 533 3.20 -0.40 -11.40
CA ARG A 533 4.11 -1.33 -10.71
C ARG A 533 5.58 -0.98 -10.95
N LYS A 534 5.97 -0.65 -12.17
CA LYS A 534 7.36 -0.27 -12.46
C LYS A 534 7.74 1.01 -11.72
N THR A 535 6.88 2.04 -11.75
CA THR A 535 7.17 3.31 -11.06
C THR A 535 7.26 3.09 -9.55
N ILE A 536 6.30 2.37 -8.95
CA ILE A 536 6.27 2.01 -7.52
C ILE A 536 7.50 1.18 -7.13
N GLN A 537 7.87 0.17 -7.92
CA GLN A 537 9.04 -0.67 -7.63
C GLN A 537 10.35 0.11 -7.74
N THR A 538 10.51 0.98 -8.73
CA THR A 538 11.70 1.83 -8.84
C THR A 538 11.80 2.82 -7.67
N GLU A 539 10.69 3.38 -7.20
CA GLU A 539 10.68 4.23 -6.02
C GLU A 539 11.02 3.43 -4.75
N THR A 540 10.46 2.22 -4.62
CA THR A 540 10.74 1.30 -3.51
C THR A 540 12.23 0.98 -3.45
N LEU A 541 12.85 0.65 -4.60
CA LEU A 541 14.29 0.40 -4.70
C LEU A 541 15.12 1.63 -4.34
N LYS A 542 14.75 2.81 -4.83
CA LYS A 542 15.43 4.07 -4.47
C LYS A 542 15.42 4.29 -2.97
N LEU A 543 14.28 4.10 -2.30
CA LEU A 543 14.16 4.28 -0.84
C LEU A 543 14.94 3.22 -0.07
N LEU A 544 14.91 1.98 -0.53
CA LEU A 544 15.62 0.85 0.08
C LEU A 544 17.14 1.01 -0.02
N PHE A 545 17.68 1.36 -1.19
CA PHE A 545 19.11 1.65 -1.33
C PHE A 545 19.52 2.94 -0.64
N ALA A 546 18.69 3.98 -0.65
CA ALA A 546 18.95 5.19 0.13
C ALA A 546 19.00 4.90 1.65
N LEU A 547 18.24 3.92 2.14
CA LEU A 547 18.32 3.46 3.52
C LEU A 547 19.62 2.68 3.76
N TYR A 548 19.94 1.68 2.93
CA TYR A 548 21.15 0.88 3.08
C TYR A 548 22.42 1.71 2.94
N PHE A 549 22.52 2.61 1.96
CA PHE A 549 23.66 3.50 1.81
C PHE A 549 23.81 4.47 2.97
N ARG A 550 22.70 4.94 3.55
CA ARG A 550 22.77 5.77 4.77
C ARG A 550 23.28 4.98 5.96
N ILE A 551 22.92 3.70 6.07
CA ILE A 551 23.45 2.79 7.11
C ILE A 551 24.94 2.53 6.90
N LEU A 552 25.36 2.28 5.65
CA LEU A 552 26.76 1.98 5.29
C LEU A 552 27.69 3.20 5.42
N LYS A 553 27.21 4.40 5.09
CA LYS A 553 27.98 5.65 5.19
C LYS A 553 28.01 6.24 6.60
N ASN A 554 27.45 5.56 7.60
CA ASN A 554 27.53 6.06 8.98
C ASN A 554 28.98 5.95 9.49
N PRO A 555 29.50 6.97 10.18
CA PRO A 555 30.88 7.00 10.65
C PRO A 555 31.14 6.01 11.80
N THR A 556 30.07 5.47 12.41
CA THR A 556 30.17 4.44 13.45
C THR A 556 29.43 3.19 12.99
N PRO A 557 30.03 1.99 13.14
CA PRO A 557 29.39 0.75 12.73
C PRO A 557 28.11 0.55 13.54
N THR A 558 26.98 0.57 12.84
CA THR A 558 25.67 0.35 13.45
C THR A 558 25.38 -1.14 13.57
N PRO A 559 24.57 -1.59 14.55
CA PRO A 559 24.16 -2.99 14.64
C PRO A 559 23.37 -3.47 13.41
N LEU A 560 22.89 -2.53 12.58
CA LEU A 560 22.16 -2.79 11.35
C LEU A 560 23.08 -3.13 10.16
N LEU A 561 24.40 -2.92 10.29
CA LEU A 561 25.36 -3.08 9.20
C LEU A 561 25.31 -4.48 8.55
N PRO A 562 25.35 -5.61 9.29
CA PRO A 562 25.27 -6.94 8.68
C PRO A 562 23.96 -7.16 7.90
N ALA A 563 22.84 -6.66 8.43
CA ALA A 563 21.54 -6.80 7.78
C ALA A 563 21.42 -5.92 6.52
N ALA A 564 22.02 -4.73 6.53
CA ALA A 564 22.10 -3.86 5.35
C ALA A 564 22.98 -4.46 4.24
N LEU A 565 24.15 -5.01 4.59
CA LEU A 565 25.03 -5.71 3.65
C LEU A 565 24.33 -6.90 3.00
N SER A 566 23.61 -7.71 3.78
CA SER A 566 22.77 -8.80 3.25
C SER A 566 21.71 -8.30 2.27
N GLY A 567 21.08 -7.16 2.55
CA GLY A 567 20.11 -6.52 1.66
C GLY A 567 20.73 -6.05 0.34
N VAL A 568 21.89 -5.38 0.41
CA VAL A 568 22.62 -4.93 -0.78
C VAL A 568 23.01 -6.12 -1.66
N SER A 569 23.57 -7.19 -1.07
CA SER A 569 23.90 -8.43 -1.78
C SER A 569 22.67 -9.05 -2.47
N ARG A 570 21.53 -9.16 -1.76
CA ARG A 570 20.31 -9.77 -2.31
C ARG A 570 19.71 -8.99 -3.48
N PHE A 571 19.80 -7.66 -3.44
CA PHE A 571 19.24 -6.77 -4.45
C PHE A 571 20.28 -6.19 -5.42
N ALA A 572 21.53 -6.67 -5.39
CA ALA A 572 22.65 -6.14 -6.18
C ALA A 572 22.34 -6.04 -7.69
N HIS A 573 21.70 -7.06 -8.25
CA HIS A 573 21.28 -7.12 -9.65
C HIS A 573 20.25 -6.05 -10.08
N LEU A 574 19.62 -5.37 -9.13
CA LEU A 574 18.63 -4.29 -9.36
C LEU A 574 19.22 -2.89 -9.11
N VAL A 575 20.48 -2.80 -8.68
CA VAL A 575 21.16 -1.53 -8.42
C VAL A 575 21.55 -0.89 -9.76
N ASN A 576 21.42 0.44 -9.87
CA ASN A 576 21.96 1.14 -11.02
C ASN A 576 23.50 1.11 -10.99
N ILE A 577 24.10 0.78 -12.14
CA ILE A 577 25.55 0.60 -12.36
C ILE A 577 26.36 1.83 -11.89
N ASP A 578 25.80 3.03 -12.05
CA ASP A 578 26.46 4.29 -11.66
C ASP A 578 26.83 4.35 -10.17
N PHE A 579 26.10 3.64 -9.30
CA PHE A 579 26.37 3.62 -7.86
C PHE A 579 27.46 2.63 -7.44
N PHE A 580 27.93 1.75 -8.34
CA PHE A 580 28.82 0.65 -7.98
C PHE A 580 30.18 1.16 -7.52
N LYS A 581 30.71 2.20 -8.18
CA LYS A 581 32.00 2.79 -7.81
C LYS A 581 31.97 3.39 -6.40
N ASP A 582 30.92 4.16 -6.11
CA ASP A 582 30.71 4.75 -4.78
C ASP A 582 30.52 3.68 -3.72
N LEU A 583 29.73 2.64 -4.03
CA LEU A 583 29.49 1.53 -3.11
C LEU A 583 30.78 0.75 -2.83
N MET A 584 31.61 0.52 -3.85
CA MET A 584 32.89 -0.17 -3.69
C MET A 584 33.84 0.61 -2.79
N ASN A 585 33.90 1.94 -2.96
CA ASN A 585 34.72 2.80 -2.10
C ASN A 585 34.23 2.75 -0.65
N VAL A 586 32.91 2.84 -0.42
CA VAL A 586 32.34 2.70 0.93
C VAL A 586 32.66 1.34 1.56
N LEU A 587 32.64 0.25 0.78
CA LEU A 587 33.02 -1.07 1.29
C LEU A 587 34.51 -1.14 1.64
N LYS A 588 35.40 -0.51 0.86
CA LYS A 588 36.84 -0.41 1.19
C LYS A 588 37.05 0.38 2.48
N ASP A 589 36.40 1.53 2.61
CA ASP A 589 36.49 2.38 3.80
C ASP A 589 35.98 1.63 5.05
N LEU A 590 34.88 0.88 4.93
CA LEU A 590 34.35 0.06 6.03
C LEU A 590 35.31 -1.06 6.44
N ILE A 591 35.98 -1.71 5.49
CA ILE A 591 36.97 -2.73 5.78
C ILE A 591 38.16 -2.12 6.55
N ALA A 592 38.64 -0.95 6.12
CA ALA A 592 39.73 -0.24 6.78
C ALA A 592 39.35 0.20 8.21
N MET A 593 38.15 0.76 8.40
CA MET A 593 37.65 1.14 9.73
C MET A 593 37.53 -0.06 10.68
N GLU A 594 37.03 -1.21 10.19
CA GLU A 594 36.92 -2.43 11.00
C GLU A 594 38.29 -3.04 11.32
N GLU A 595 39.29 -2.83 10.47
CA GLU A 595 40.67 -3.23 10.74
C GLU A 595 41.29 -2.40 11.86
N GLU A 596 41.18 -1.07 11.77
CA GLU A 596 41.65 -0.16 12.82
C GLU A 596 41.00 -0.52 14.15
N TYR A 597 39.67 -0.70 14.16
CA TYR A 597 38.92 -1.12 15.35
C TYR A 597 39.39 -2.47 15.91
N ALA A 598 39.64 -3.46 15.06
CA ALA A 598 40.14 -4.76 15.49
C ALA A 598 41.56 -4.66 16.08
N SER A 599 42.42 -3.80 15.51
CA SER A 599 43.80 -3.61 15.97
C SER A 599 43.88 -2.88 17.32
N GLU A 600 43.07 -1.84 17.52
CA GLU A 600 42.97 -1.11 18.80
C GLU A 600 42.48 -2.04 19.92
N ARG A 601 41.45 -2.85 19.64
CA ARG A 601 40.90 -3.80 20.63
C ARG A 601 41.82 -4.99 20.90
N ALA A 602 42.68 -5.36 19.96
CA ALA A 602 43.69 -6.38 20.15
C ALA A 602 44.88 -5.87 21.00
N ALA A 603 45.13 -4.55 20.98
CA ALA A 603 46.14 -3.89 21.83
C ALA A 603 45.68 -3.73 23.30
N ASP A 604 44.37 -3.70 23.53
CA ASP A 604 43.77 -3.81 24.87
C ASP A 604 43.99 -5.24 25.42
N LEU A 605 45.11 -5.45 26.11
CA LEU A 605 45.65 -6.72 26.67
C LEU A 605 44.75 -7.46 27.68
N ASP A 606 43.49 -7.09 27.86
CA ASP A 606 42.56 -7.88 28.65
C ASP A 606 41.99 -9.01 27.77
N SER A 607 42.51 -10.22 28.01
CA SER A 607 42.06 -11.51 27.49
C SER A 607 40.66 -11.90 28.00
N SER A 608 39.72 -10.96 27.95
CA SER A 608 38.32 -11.17 28.29
C SER A 608 37.61 -11.88 27.12
N PRO A 609 36.70 -12.83 27.39
CA PRO A 609 35.89 -13.44 26.33
C PRO A 609 35.09 -12.41 25.49
N ALA A 610 34.86 -11.20 26.02
CA ALA A 610 34.24 -10.11 25.29
C ALA A 610 35.11 -9.51 24.16
N SER A 611 36.43 -9.46 24.32
CA SER A 611 37.35 -8.93 23.29
C SER A 611 37.49 -9.91 22.12
N ALA A 612 37.55 -11.22 22.41
CA ALA A 612 37.52 -12.28 21.40
C ALA A 612 36.23 -12.26 20.56
N HIS A 613 35.08 -12.07 21.20
CA HIS A 613 33.79 -11.94 20.51
C HIS A 613 33.72 -10.67 19.64
N ALA A 614 34.25 -9.54 20.12
CA ALA A 614 34.30 -8.30 19.33
C ALA A 614 35.19 -8.44 18.08
N PHE A 615 36.34 -9.11 18.21
CA PHE A 615 37.23 -9.43 17.09
C PHE A 615 36.55 -10.33 16.05
N GLN A 616 35.86 -11.38 16.50
CA GLN A 616 35.09 -12.25 15.62
C GLN A 616 33.99 -11.49 14.87
N GLN A 617 33.29 -10.60 15.54
CA GLN A 617 32.28 -9.76 14.90
C GLN A 617 32.88 -8.79 13.88
N ALA A 618 34.04 -8.20 14.16
CA ALA A 618 34.75 -7.34 13.20
C ALA A 618 35.13 -8.12 11.94
N ILE A 619 35.72 -9.32 12.09
CA ILE A 619 36.04 -10.17 10.94
C ILE A 619 34.78 -10.59 10.18
N MET A 620 33.70 -10.94 10.88
CA MET A 620 32.43 -11.26 10.23
C MET A 620 31.93 -10.09 9.37
N ARG A 621 31.99 -8.86 9.89
CA ARG A 621 31.61 -7.66 9.14
C ARG A 621 32.50 -7.44 7.90
N GLN A 622 33.82 -7.61 8.04
CA GLN A 622 34.76 -7.54 6.92
C GLN A 622 34.47 -8.60 5.84
N LEU A 623 34.24 -9.86 6.24
CA LEU A 623 33.86 -10.94 5.33
C LEU A 623 32.54 -10.64 4.61
N MET A 624 31.54 -10.10 5.31
CA MET A 624 30.28 -9.69 4.70
C MET A 624 30.49 -8.59 3.67
N CYS A 625 31.34 -7.58 3.95
CA CYS A 625 31.71 -6.56 2.97
C CYS A 625 32.36 -7.17 1.71
N ILE A 626 33.28 -8.10 1.88
CA ILE A 626 33.97 -8.78 0.76
C ILE A 626 32.98 -9.61 -0.07
N VAL A 627 32.11 -10.38 0.58
CA VAL A 627 31.06 -11.14 -0.11
C VAL A 627 30.13 -10.19 -0.88
N THR A 628 29.71 -9.08 -0.27
CA THR A 628 28.87 -8.09 -0.97
C THR A 628 29.59 -7.46 -2.16
N ALA A 629 30.89 -7.19 -2.08
CA ALA A 629 31.67 -6.63 -3.19
C ALA A 629 31.72 -7.61 -4.38
N PHE A 630 31.98 -8.89 -4.13
CA PHE A 630 31.99 -9.90 -5.18
C PHE A 630 30.61 -10.16 -5.78
N GLU A 631 29.56 -10.15 -4.97
CA GLU A 631 28.20 -10.34 -5.48
C GLU A 631 27.67 -9.12 -6.23
N LEU A 632 28.08 -7.92 -5.82
CA LEU A 632 27.79 -6.69 -6.57
C LEU A 632 28.39 -6.78 -7.96
N LEU A 633 29.65 -7.18 -8.09
CA LEU A 633 30.31 -7.35 -9.40
C LEU A 633 29.86 -8.60 -10.15
N SER A 634 29.09 -9.50 -9.54
CA SER A 634 28.48 -10.60 -10.26
C SER A 634 27.30 -10.12 -11.12
N GLY A 635 27.23 -10.54 -12.38
CA GLY A 635 26.16 -10.14 -13.31
C GLY A 635 26.44 -8.83 -14.05
N GLN A 636 25.61 -7.81 -13.87
CA GLN A 636 25.74 -6.53 -14.60
C GLN A 636 27.02 -5.76 -14.24
N GLY A 637 27.57 -5.96 -13.04
CA GLY A 637 28.81 -5.33 -12.58
C GLY A 637 30.08 -5.91 -13.19
N ASP A 638 30.03 -7.09 -13.80
CA ASP A 638 31.22 -7.74 -14.40
C ASP A 638 31.72 -6.94 -15.61
N ALA A 639 30.82 -6.28 -16.33
CA ALA A 639 31.13 -5.40 -17.44
C ALA A 639 31.97 -4.16 -17.03
N LEU A 640 31.96 -3.80 -15.74
CA LEU A 640 32.72 -2.64 -15.26
C LEU A 640 34.21 -2.92 -15.07
N ASN A 641 34.67 -4.18 -15.17
CA ASN A 641 36.07 -4.59 -15.01
C ASN A 641 36.78 -3.89 -13.83
N MET A 642 36.08 -3.80 -12.68
CA MET A 642 36.62 -3.14 -11.49
C MET A 642 37.73 -3.97 -10.85
N ASP A 643 38.78 -3.30 -10.37
CA ASP A 643 39.86 -3.99 -9.68
C ASP A 643 39.43 -4.46 -8.29
N LEU A 644 39.54 -5.77 -8.09
CA LEU A 644 39.21 -6.50 -6.87
C LEU A 644 40.43 -6.88 -6.04
N SER A 645 41.63 -6.49 -6.46
CA SER A 645 42.90 -6.90 -5.85
C SER A 645 42.96 -6.61 -4.35
N ASP A 646 42.48 -5.43 -3.91
CA ASP A 646 42.44 -5.06 -2.49
C ASP A 646 41.55 -5.99 -1.66
N PHE A 647 40.37 -6.36 -2.16
CA PHE A 647 39.45 -7.28 -1.47
C PHE A 647 40.02 -8.70 -1.40
N ILE A 648 40.72 -9.13 -2.45
CA ILE A 648 41.39 -10.43 -2.50
C ILE A 648 42.57 -10.46 -1.52
N ALA A 649 43.41 -9.42 -1.49
CA ALA A 649 44.51 -9.29 -0.53
C ALA A 649 43.98 -9.28 0.91
N ARG A 650 42.88 -8.56 1.17
CA ARG A 650 42.21 -8.56 2.47
C ARG A 650 41.70 -9.95 2.87
N LEU A 651 41.06 -10.67 1.96
CA LEU A 651 40.61 -12.02 2.27
C LEU A 651 41.79 -12.94 2.60
N TYR A 652 42.90 -12.80 1.87
CA TYR A 652 44.12 -13.57 2.09
C TYR A 652 44.78 -13.27 3.44
N SER A 653 44.79 -12.01 3.89
CA SER A 653 45.35 -11.61 5.19
C SER A 653 44.52 -12.14 6.37
N MET A 654 43.18 -12.18 6.24
CA MET A 654 42.29 -12.66 7.30
C MET A 654 42.36 -14.17 7.58
N LEU A 655 42.89 -15.00 6.66
CA LEU A 655 42.93 -16.46 6.82
C LEU A 655 43.76 -16.90 8.04
N LEU A 656 44.90 -16.26 8.29
CA LEU A 656 45.79 -16.63 9.41
C LEU A 656 45.19 -16.22 10.77
N PRO A 657 44.71 -14.98 10.99
CA PRO A 657 44.02 -14.62 12.23
C PRO A 657 42.80 -15.51 12.52
N LEU A 658 42.04 -15.91 11.49
CA LEU A 658 40.92 -16.82 11.63
C LEU A 658 41.32 -18.24 12.07
N SER A 659 42.56 -18.66 11.81
CA SER A 659 43.06 -19.97 12.27
C SER A 659 43.14 -20.09 13.80
N PHE A 660 43.26 -18.95 14.50
CA PHE A 660 43.32 -18.90 15.96
C PHE A 660 41.94 -18.74 16.62
N SER A 661 40.87 -18.61 15.83
CA SER A 661 39.51 -18.48 16.38
C SER A 661 38.93 -19.85 16.77
N ALA A 662 38.75 -20.07 18.08
CA ALA A 662 38.17 -21.32 18.59
C ALA A 662 36.71 -21.52 18.16
N ASP A 663 35.98 -20.42 17.96
CA ASP A 663 34.54 -20.38 17.74
C ASP A 663 34.13 -20.20 16.27
N ILE A 664 35.00 -20.55 15.32
CA ILE A 664 34.76 -20.35 13.87
C ILE A 664 33.50 -21.06 13.33
N ASP A 665 33.13 -22.21 13.93
CA ASP A 665 31.95 -23.02 13.57
C ASP A 665 30.72 -22.71 14.45
N THR A 666 30.86 -21.79 15.43
CA THR A 666 29.73 -21.38 16.25
C THR A 666 28.77 -20.54 15.41
N ARG A 667 27.51 -20.97 15.38
CA ARG A 667 26.43 -20.16 14.79
C ARG A 667 26.00 -19.19 15.87
N GLU A 668 26.07 -17.89 15.58
CA GLU A 668 25.49 -16.89 16.46
C GLU A 668 24.00 -17.22 16.66
N SER A 669 23.64 -17.62 17.88
CA SER A 669 22.25 -17.80 18.28
C SER A 669 21.61 -16.42 18.33
N ALA A 670 20.95 -16.03 17.24
CA ALA A 670 20.15 -14.82 17.17
C ALA A 670 18.92 -14.92 18.08
N GLY A 671 19.10 -14.77 19.40
CA GLY A 671 18.03 -14.73 20.40
C GLY A 671 17.04 -15.91 20.34
N PRO A 672 15.92 -15.84 21.06
CA PRO A 672 14.86 -16.83 20.99
C PRO A 672 14.01 -16.60 19.73
N ALA A 673 14.61 -16.79 18.55
CA ALA A 673 13.85 -16.89 17.30
C ALA A 673 13.44 -18.36 17.10
N GLY A 674 12.17 -18.59 16.77
CA GLY A 674 11.57 -19.93 16.69
C GLY A 674 12.25 -20.90 15.71
N PRO A 675 11.83 -22.18 15.73
CA PRO A 675 12.38 -23.22 14.86
C PRO A 675 12.00 -22.91 13.40
N GLY A 676 12.92 -22.29 12.65
CA GLY A 676 12.70 -21.98 11.23
C GLY A 676 13.33 -20.68 10.71
N ALA A 677 13.83 -19.79 11.57
CA ALA A 677 14.64 -18.66 11.11
C ALA A 677 15.99 -19.17 10.58
N PRO A 678 16.54 -18.61 9.48
CA PRO A 678 17.91 -18.93 9.08
C PRO A 678 18.85 -18.46 10.20
N GLY A 679 19.25 -19.40 11.07
CA GLY A 679 20.20 -19.13 12.14
C GLY A 679 21.44 -18.46 11.57
N GLY A 680 21.95 -17.45 12.29
CA GLY A 680 23.04 -16.58 11.84
C GLY A 680 24.10 -17.35 11.07
N ALA A 681 24.54 -16.79 9.94
CA ALA A 681 25.59 -17.40 9.13
C ALA A 681 26.84 -17.54 10.00
N ALA A 682 27.37 -18.77 10.12
CA ALA A 682 28.63 -18.96 10.79
C ALA A 682 29.71 -18.16 10.05
N VAL A 683 30.73 -17.68 10.76
CA VAL A 683 31.90 -17.03 10.16
C VAL A 683 32.50 -17.93 9.06
N LEU A 684 32.52 -19.24 9.33
CA LEU A 684 32.91 -20.27 8.39
C LEU A 684 32.09 -20.25 7.08
N ASP A 685 30.78 -20.12 7.15
CA ASP A 685 29.91 -20.10 5.96
C ASP A 685 30.18 -18.87 5.09
N SER A 686 30.35 -17.71 5.73
CA SER A 686 30.70 -16.46 5.04
C SER A 686 32.08 -16.53 4.39
N LEU A 687 33.08 -17.12 5.08
CA LEU A 687 34.43 -17.32 4.54
C LEU A 687 34.40 -18.20 3.28
N PHE A 688 33.79 -19.39 3.37
CA PHE A 688 33.73 -20.31 2.23
C PHE A 688 32.84 -19.79 1.09
N ARG A 689 31.83 -18.97 1.39
CA ARG A 689 31.09 -18.22 0.37
C ARG A 689 31.98 -17.20 -0.35
N ALA A 690 32.78 -16.43 0.38
CA ALA A 690 33.72 -15.47 -0.22
C ALA A 690 34.76 -16.18 -1.11
N LEU A 691 35.37 -17.26 -0.61
CA LEU A 691 36.32 -18.08 -1.38
C LEU A 691 35.67 -18.71 -2.61
N GLY A 692 34.45 -19.23 -2.47
CA GLY A 692 33.67 -19.77 -3.57
C GLY A 692 33.39 -18.74 -4.66
N LEU A 693 33.10 -17.48 -4.29
CA LEU A 693 32.87 -16.40 -5.26
C LEU A 693 34.15 -16.04 -6.02
N ILE A 694 35.30 -15.94 -5.35
CA ILE A 694 36.60 -15.63 -6.00
C ILE A 694 37.00 -16.68 -7.02
N PHE A 695 36.80 -17.97 -6.69
CA PHE A 695 37.23 -19.10 -7.53
C PHE A 695 36.07 -19.70 -8.37
N SER A 696 34.94 -19.00 -8.45
CA SER A 696 33.81 -19.35 -9.29
C SER A 696 34.11 -19.01 -10.75
N PRO A 697 33.73 -19.86 -11.72
CA PRO A 697 33.88 -19.55 -13.15
C PRO A 697 33.03 -18.34 -13.62
N ARG A 698 32.12 -17.84 -12.77
CA ARG A 698 31.28 -16.66 -13.05
C ARG A 698 31.88 -15.34 -12.56
N SER A 699 32.92 -15.36 -11.73
CA SER A 699 33.56 -14.15 -11.23
C SER A 699 34.81 -13.91 -12.06
N ALA A 700 34.77 -12.86 -12.87
CA ALA A 700 35.79 -12.43 -13.82
C ALA A 700 35.96 -13.32 -15.07
N GLY A 701 35.97 -12.66 -16.23
CA GLY A 701 36.38 -13.20 -17.54
C GLY A 701 37.86 -13.64 -17.64
N ALA A 702 38.46 -14.07 -16.54
CA ALA A 702 39.76 -14.72 -16.48
C ALA A 702 39.71 -15.77 -15.38
N THR A 703 39.92 -17.03 -15.75
CA THR A 703 40.31 -18.10 -14.81
C THR A 703 41.27 -17.54 -13.77
N ALA A 704 40.95 -17.67 -12.47
CA ALA A 704 41.79 -17.16 -11.39
C ALA A 704 43.25 -17.56 -11.64
N ALA A 705 44.16 -16.58 -11.60
CA ALA A 705 45.54 -16.83 -11.99
C ALA A 705 46.14 -17.98 -11.14
N PRO A 706 46.93 -18.90 -11.74
CA PRO A 706 47.43 -20.10 -11.05
C PRO A 706 48.14 -19.81 -9.73
N TRP A 707 48.92 -18.73 -9.68
CA TRP A 707 49.62 -18.28 -8.47
C TRP A 707 48.67 -17.88 -7.35
N ARG A 708 47.50 -17.32 -7.68
CA ARG A 708 46.50 -16.91 -6.66
C ARG A 708 45.87 -18.14 -6.03
N ALA A 709 45.47 -19.11 -6.84
CA ALA A 709 44.92 -20.36 -6.34
C ALA A 709 45.96 -21.13 -5.50
N ALA A 710 47.23 -21.14 -5.92
CA ALA A 710 48.34 -21.72 -5.16
C ALA A 710 48.56 -21.03 -3.79
N ALA A 711 48.60 -19.70 -3.74
CA ALA A 711 48.77 -18.95 -2.48
C ALA A 711 47.64 -19.23 -1.49
N PHE A 712 46.39 -19.13 -1.95
CA PHE A 712 45.22 -19.42 -1.12
C PHE A 712 45.20 -20.88 -0.66
N ALA A 713 45.48 -21.84 -1.54
CA ALA A 713 45.53 -23.25 -1.17
C ALA A 713 46.56 -23.51 -0.06
N LYS A 714 47.77 -22.96 -0.20
CA LYS A 714 48.83 -23.09 0.80
C LYS A 714 48.40 -22.51 2.15
N ARG A 715 47.99 -21.24 2.20
CA ARG A 715 47.60 -20.56 3.45
C ARG A 715 46.35 -21.17 4.09
N LEU A 716 45.39 -21.61 3.28
CA LEU A 716 44.17 -22.27 3.77
C LEU A 716 44.47 -23.62 4.42
N LEU A 717 45.40 -24.40 3.85
CA LEU A 717 45.85 -25.66 4.46
C LEU A 717 46.66 -25.41 5.73
N THR A 718 47.48 -24.36 5.78
CA THR A 718 48.14 -23.92 7.02
C THR A 718 47.11 -23.58 8.09
N ALA A 719 46.04 -22.84 7.77
CA ALA A 719 44.95 -22.56 8.70
C ALA A 719 44.18 -23.81 9.12
N ALA A 720 43.96 -24.74 8.19
CA ALA A 720 43.22 -25.99 8.44
C ALA A 720 43.87 -26.89 9.50
N LEU A 721 45.18 -26.75 9.77
CA LEU A 721 45.87 -27.45 10.85
C LEU A 721 45.33 -27.09 12.25
N HIS A 722 44.75 -25.89 12.39
CA HIS A 722 44.24 -25.36 13.65
C HIS A 722 42.71 -25.40 13.75
N TRP A 723 42.03 -25.80 12.67
CA TRP A 723 40.57 -25.73 12.56
C TRP A 723 39.85 -26.99 13.06
N PRO A 724 38.57 -26.87 13.45
CA PRO A 724 37.72 -28.02 13.74
C PRO A 724 37.47 -28.87 12.48
N PRO A 725 37.01 -30.14 12.62
CA PRO A 725 36.99 -31.10 11.52
C PRO A 725 36.11 -30.65 10.37
N ARG A 726 34.99 -29.96 10.66
CA ARG A 726 34.08 -29.42 9.63
C ARG A 726 34.75 -28.35 8.77
N ALA A 727 35.47 -27.43 9.39
CA ALA A 727 36.20 -26.37 8.69
C ALA A 727 37.38 -26.94 7.89
N ALA A 728 38.13 -27.88 8.47
CA ALA A 728 39.21 -28.59 7.77
C ALA A 728 38.71 -29.39 6.56
N LEU A 729 37.58 -30.10 6.66
CA LEU A 729 36.99 -30.83 5.53
C LEU A 729 36.58 -29.89 4.39
N ARG A 730 35.97 -28.73 4.67
CA ARG A 730 35.63 -27.74 3.64
C ARG A 730 36.87 -27.13 2.99
N ALA A 731 37.93 -26.92 3.76
CA ALA A 731 39.22 -26.46 3.24
C ALA A 731 39.82 -27.47 2.26
N LEU A 732 39.85 -28.76 2.63
CA LEU A 732 40.33 -29.84 1.78
C LEU A 732 39.48 -29.96 0.50
N ASP A 733 38.16 -29.93 0.61
CA ASP A 733 37.25 -29.99 -0.55
C ASP A 733 37.47 -28.82 -1.53
N LEU A 734 37.60 -27.59 -1.00
CA LEU A 734 37.91 -26.43 -1.83
C LEU A 734 39.28 -26.56 -2.53
N VAL A 735 40.32 -26.99 -1.81
CA VAL A 735 41.65 -27.19 -2.39
C VAL A 735 41.67 -28.31 -3.43
N GLY A 736 40.93 -29.40 -3.19
CA GLY A 736 40.72 -30.45 -4.19
C GLY A 736 40.05 -29.93 -5.45
N GLY A 737 39.03 -29.10 -5.29
CA GLY A 737 38.38 -28.39 -6.41
C GLY A 737 39.33 -27.45 -7.16
N LEU A 738 40.28 -26.79 -6.48
CA LEU A 738 41.30 -25.94 -7.12
C LEU A 738 42.34 -26.77 -7.88
N LEU A 739 42.82 -27.86 -7.29
CA LEU A 739 43.76 -28.80 -7.92
C LEU A 739 43.16 -29.44 -9.18
N ALA A 740 41.87 -29.81 -9.14
CA ALA A 740 41.17 -30.35 -10.30
C ALA A 740 40.92 -29.31 -11.41
N LYS A 741 40.84 -28.02 -11.06
CA LYS A 741 40.62 -26.94 -12.03
C LYS A 741 41.91 -26.50 -12.74
N ASP A 742 43.04 -26.50 -12.05
CA ASP A 742 44.30 -26.00 -12.58
C ASP A 742 45.46 -26.97 -12.31
N ALA A 743 45.87 -27.67 -13.36
CA ALA A 743 46.94 -28.68 -13.32
C ALA A 743 48.28 -28.12 -12.81
N LYS A 744 48.52 -26.80 -12.92
CA LYS A 744 49.76 -26.17 -12.42
C LYS A 744 49.89 -26.26 -10.91
N LEU A 745 48.78 -26.35 -10.17
CA LEU A 745 48.82 -26.54 -8.71
C LEU A 745 49.35 -27.92 -8.32
N GLY A 746 49.35 -28.90 -9.24
CA GLY A 746 49.97 -30.21 -9.02
C GLY A 746 51.46 -30.13 -8.66
N ALA A 747 52.16 -29.08 -9.10
CA ALA A 747 53.55 -28.84 -8.72
C ALA A 747 53.75 -28.69 -7.19
N LEU A 748 52.72 -28.27 -6.45
CA LEU A 748 52.79 -28.13 -4.98
C LEU A 748 52.71 -29.48 -4.25
N LEU A 749 52.27 -30.55 -4.93
CA LEU A 749 52.25 -31.92 -4.40
C LEU A 749 53.58 -32.65 -4.64
N ALA A 750 54.34 -32.22 -5.64
CA ALA A 750 55.65 -32.79 -5.96
C ALA A 750 56.75 -32.21 -5.04
N THR A 751 57.61 -33.08 -4.52
CA THR A 751 58.80 -32.67 -3.76
C THR A 751 60.07 -32.56 -4.60
N GLU A 752 60.05 -33.13 -5.81
CA GLU A 752 61.23 -33.29 -6.69
C GLU A 752 61.35 -32.15 -7.71
N ASP A 753 60.23 -31.67 -8.27
CA ASP A 753 60.20 -30.63 -9.30
C ASP A 753 59.81 -29.26 -8.73
N ARG A 754 60.80 -28.49 -8.25
CA ARG A 754 60.57 -27.07 -7.90
C ARG A 754 60.67 -26.21 -9.16
N VAL A 755 59.52 -25.75 -9.64
CA VAL A 755 59.40 -24.98 -10.90
C VAL A 755 59.76 -23.50 -10.72
N ALA A 756 59.88 -22.99 -9.49
CA ALA A 756 60.03 -21.56 -9.21
C ALA A 756 61.28 -21.22 -8.37
N ASP A 757 61.98 -20.15 -8.77
CA ASP A 757 63.08 -19.55 -8.02
C ASP A 757 62.58 -18.69 -6.85
N GLY A 758 63.36 -18.66 -5.77
CA GLY A 758 63.10 -17.83 -4.58
C GLY A 758 62.56 -18.60 -3.37
N VAL A 759 62.05 -17.85 -2.38
CA VAL A 759 61.56 -18.37 -1.10
C VAL A 759 60.10 -17.99 -0.91
N TYR A 760 59.28 -18.96 -0.48
CA TYR A 760 57.89 -18.70 -0.08
C TYR A 760 57.85 -17.82 1.18
N ARG A 761 57.10 -16.72 1.12
CA ARG A 761 56.93 -15.76 2.20
C ARG A 761 55.55 -15.91 2.81
N ALA A 762 55.47 -16.64 3.93
CA ALA A 762 54.22 -16.90 4.65
C ALA A 762 53.68 -15.65 5.39
N ASP A 763 54.59 -14.72 5.73
CA ASP A 763 54.39 -13.48 6.48
C ASP A 763 53.75 -12.35 5.65
N VAL A 764 53.84 -12.43 4.31
CA VAL A 764 53.34 -11.37 3.42
C VAL A 764 51.84 -11.53 3.18
N ASP A 765 51.07 -10.48 3.40
CA ASP A 765 49.61 -10.46 3.24
C ASP A 765 49.10 -10.19 1.82
N ASP A 766 50.01 -10.07 0.86
CA ASP A 766 49.68 -10.02 -0.56
C ASP A 766 49.93 -11.39 -1.22
N PRO A 767 48.90 -12.05 -1.79
CA PRO A 767 49.08 -13.32 -2.48
C PRO A 767 50.01 -13.21 -3.71
N GLN A 768 50.13 -12.04 -4.35
CA GLN A 768 51.00 -11.82 -5.51
C GLN A 768 52.49 -11.95 -5.17
N VAL A 769 52.87 -11.53 -3.96
CA VAL A 769 54.27 -11.42 -3.54
C VAL A 769 54.70 -12.60 -2.66
N SER A 770 53.76 -13.49 -2.29
CA SER A 770 54.01 -14.64 -1.42
C SER A 770 54.91 -15.74 -2.04
N ASN A 771 55.05 -15.78 -3.37
CA ASN A 771 55.78 -16.82 -4.13
C ASN A 771 55.35 -18.27 -3.76
N PRO A 772 54.10 -18.66 -4.02
CA PRO A 772 53.53 -19.91 -3.50
C PRO A 772 54.06 -21.18 -4.17
N PHE A 773 54.61 -21.09 -5.38
CA PHE A 773 55.20 -22.25 -6.08
C PHE A 773 56.60 -22.62 -5.57
N ALA A 774 57.20 -21.80 -4.70
CA ALA A 774 58.47 -22.11 -4.04
C ALA A 774 58.30 -23.01 -2.80
N THR A 775 57.09 -23.50 -2.51
CA THR A 775 56.78 -24.40 -1.38
C THR A 775 55.94 -25.59 -1.83
N SER A 776 55.75 -26.56 -0.93
CA SER A 776 54.89 -27.74 -1.12
C SER A 776 53.77 -27.78 -0.09
N LEU A 777 52.71 -28.53 -0.35
CA LEU A 777 51.55 -28.70 0.55
C LEU A 777 51.82 -29.74 1.66
N PHE A 778 52.90 -29.57 2.42
CA PHE A 778 53.27 -30.49 3.51
C PHE A 778 52.19 -30.61 4.60
N GLU A 779 51.31 -29.63 4.74
CA GLU A 779 50.17 -29.65 5.66
C GLU A 779 49.23 -30.83 5.39
N LEU A 780 49.09 -31.25 4.12
CA LEU A 780 48.31 -32.43 3.76
C LEU A 780 48.87 -33.70 4.43
N HIS A 781 50.19 -33.84 4.49
CA HIS A 781 50.83 -34.97 5.18
C HIS A 781 50.58 -34.92 6.69
N ALA A 782 50.63 -33.73 7.30
CA ALA A 782 50.33 -33.55 8.71
C ALA A 782 48.85 -33.86 9.03
N LEU A 783 47.92 -33.38 8.20
CA LEU A 783 46.48 -33.66 8.33
C LEU A 783 46.19 -35.16 8.12
N HIS A 784 46.83 -35.81 7.15
CA HIS A 784 46.65 -37.23 6.89
C HIS A 784 47.15 -38.12 8.04
N THR A 785 48.31 -37.81 8.62
CA THR A 785 48.97 -38.68 9.60
C THR A 785 48.59 -38.38 11.05
N ARG A 786 48.33 -37.12 11.40
CA ARG A 786 48.23 -36.67 12.80
C ARG A 786 46.87 -36.07 13.19
N HIS A 787 45.97 -35.79 12.24
CA HIS A 787 44.66 -35.24 12.59
C HIS A 787 43.81 -36.26 13.36
N TYR A 788 43.04 -35.82 14.37
CA TYR A 788 42.29 -36.73 15.24
C TYR A 788 41.04 -37.35 14.57
N ASP A 789 40.30 -36.60 13.74
CA ASP A 789 39.15 -37.11 12.97
C ASP A 789 39.61 -37.96 11.77
N ALA A 790 39.09 -39.19 11.66
CA ALA A 790 39.40 -40.13 10.59
C ALA A 790 38.98 -39.66 9.20
N ARG A 791 37.90 -38.87 9.09
CA ARG A 791 37.39 -38.35 7.82
C ARG A 791 38.37 -37.34 7.22
N VAL A 792 38.91 -36.45 8.06
CA VAL A 792 39.93 -35.47 7.64
C VAL A 792 41.18 -36.19 7.16
N ARG A 793 41.62 -37.24 7.88
CA ARG A 793 42.76 -38.07 7.46
C ARG A 793 42.52 -38.72 6.10
N ALA A 794 41.33 -39.27 5.88
CA ALA A 794 40.98 -39.93 4.63
C ALA A 794 40.94 -38.94 3.44
N GLU A 795 40.28 -37.78 3.58
CA GLU A 795 40.23 -36.77 2.53
C GLU A 795 41.62 -36.17 2.23
N ALA A 796 42.43 -35.89 3.26
CA ALA A 796 43.80 -35.41 3.06
C ALA A 796 44.66 -36.46 2.32
N GLY A 797 44.48 -37.75 2.60
CA GLY A 797 45.15 -38.84 1.88
C GLY A 797 44.76 -38.89 0.40
N LYS A 798 43.47 -38.75 0.08
CA LYS A 798 43.00 -38.69 -1.32
C LYS A 798 43.63 -37.54 -2.10
N LEU A 799 43.83 -36.39 -1.45
CA LEU A 799 44.48 -35.23 -2.08
C LEU A 799 45.99 -35.40 -2.27
N LEU A 800 46.67 -36.12 -1.37
CA LEU A 800 48.08 -36.47 -1.54
C LEU A 800 48.29 -37.42 -2.73
N ASP A 801 47.38 -38.37 -2.90
CA ASP A 801 47.38 -39.33 -4.01
C ASP A 801 46.75 -38.76 -5.30
N PHE A 802 46.43 -37.46 -5.30
CA PHE A 802 45.78 -36.81 -6.44
C PHE A 802 46.71 -36.80 -7.66
N LYS A 803 46.24 -37.42 -8.74
CA LYS A 803 46.88 -37.38 -10.06
C LYS A 803 46.00 -36.53 -10.97
N ALA A 804 46.57 -35.42 -11.46
CA ALA A 804 45.91 -34.50 -12.37
C ALA A 804 45.57 -35.13 -13.72
#